data_AF-A0A8J8K1G3-F1
#
_entry.id   AF-A0A8J8K1G3-F1
#
_cell.length_a   1.000
_cell.length_b   1.000
_cell.length_c   1.000
_cell.angle_alpha   90.00
_cell.angle_beta   90.00
_cell.angle_gamma   90.00
#
_symmetry.space_group_name_H-M   'P 1'
#
loop_
_entity.id
_entity.type
_entity.pdbx_description
1 polymer ?
#
loop_
_entity_poly.entity_id
_entity_poly.type
_entity_poly.pdbx_seq_one_letter_code
_entity_poly.pdbx_strand_id
1 'polypeptide(L)'
;MPSITDLEAMIPEDLHDLVEPVLQDLRDLEDIARELPEEDPDRIRERDVTNLDPNDPVAVFGSACVVCQGDCTSVRLTSRIGVCERCVPVPTDRLEEALEQARREHGYVGESVLLALLVARFKPRSLERYFHDHTEPDLLTNALERLFERATGFPFYPAQRVWTRRLVMGRSFSILAPTGMGKTTWASLVSAAWGHAGRKVYYVVPTTTLVRQVTERITEIARKTDLNVRVQPYHSAMTPKQRREALENVRNGDFDVLITTAQFMVHHLEDITHNRFDLIIVDDVDSIIRGTGRNVERLLTIAGLRDDEIEAARRLANIRRRYYSLRDWLSTLERRNDERAERVRRDLEELREEMERLQDKLERAKEREDLAQLVMMSATGATAPTRKLAMIREVFDFDVGAGGEGLRNIQDVAVPADPTDPRNTLRIVRRLGTKGGLVFIPQNPPTDRKPVEIAEETAQTLRKAGIRAEAIHSKVPPKKREEIIDAFSQGDIDVLVAVASPYGVVVRGLDLPHAARYALFLGTPRQRIRLTPTPEELNDPRYVATALSTIARLLDDRERRNRVEAAANRLWNVLNRGPWIADRIKEATPDDPEETARLADADPDEIARRLDVDEWTARNVRTYAQALATLLELLGDTERIERLARQAKTVALRTRGDDTYIEVPDMRTYVQASGRVSRLFAGGITFGISTVLVDTDDEAELRLLNGLITRMYHAYGIERPWRSYPEPIEDRNLGLELEPLTDEELDRLIQRIDEDRERVLKIMKGELEPEETEELARSALMIVESPNKARMIASLFARRPSRRVLPGAIAYETTAEGLQLTVVATQGHVADLKEEPGTYGVTRIADRWIPHYDVLSRCPECGEQLVGHHETCPNCGAKPESKLPLIQAIRELATEADVILIGTDPDTEGEKIGWDAYNYLGRTSAEVHRTEFHEVTRTALTQALKPENWREIDRGRVSAQILRRIADRWIGFALSQDLWDVFKRLDIELPGTWKPGTTVEITIRTPKDVEILELRRLYDENAKVRSRPLKLRPTPHGHRAVTRITRGGKLAFRATLKDPNRTLGDRHRTNPNAIQIQVKVNGEPIEPKTQLEPMTWLSAGRVQTPVLGWVIERTDEYKRTTYHAARVQTNADTLTIETLTPPPNIEPILEKIATQGPNATFTPEELGELKDSPLFQPQDDGTYTLSEHAKRLLQEEGLIGLLLALTQEG
;
A
#
# COMPACT_ATOMS: atom_id res chain seq x y z
N MET A 1 13.92 40.98 -26.38
CA MET A 1 13.75 39.58 -25.91
C MET A 1 14.49 39.50 -24.60
N PRO A 2 13.91 38.94 -23.55
CA PRO A 2 14.61 38.77 -22.28
C PRO A 2 15.82 37.86 -22.48
N SER A 3 16.93 38.26 -21.89
CA SER A 3 18.21 37.56 -21.84
C SER A 3 18.25 36.61 -20.65
N ILE A 4 19.25 35.74 -20.61
CA ILE A 4 19.54 34.91 -19.43
C ILE A 4 19.83 35.79 -18.21
N THR A 5 20.41 36.97 -18.39
CA THR A 5 20.59 37.96 -17.31
C THR A 5 19.25 38.41 -16.71
N ASP A 6 18.19 38.47 -17.50
CA ASP A 6 16.85 38.77 -16.98
C ASP A 6 16.28 37.61 -16.15
N LEU A 7 16.64 36.35 -16.47
CA LEU A 7 16.27 35.17 -15.67
C LEU A 7 17.09 35.07 -14.38
N GLU A 8 18.38 35.39 -14.44
CA GLU A 8 19.29 35.46 -13.28
C GLU A 8 18.76 36.42 -12.21
N ALA A 9 18.29 37.60 -12.64
CA ALA A 9 17.71 38.62 -11.77
C ALA A 9 16.43 38.17 -11.03
N MET A 10 15.82 37.05 -11.44
CA MET A 10 14.63 36.47 -10.80
C MET A 10 15.00 35.44 -9.72
N ILE A 11 16.24 34.98 -9.68
CA ILE A 11 16.75 34.08 -8.63
C ILE A 11 17.05 34.92 -7.39
N PRO A 12 16.77 34.42 -6.17
CA PRO A 12 17.20 35.08 -4.94
C PRO A 12 18.71 35.39 -4.93
N GLU A 13 19.09 36.62 -4.57
CA GLU A 13 20.48 37.11 -4.59
C GLU A 13 21.44 36.21 -3.80
N ASP A 14 20.96 35.60 -2.72
CA ASP A 14 21.74 34.69 -1.88
C ASP A 14 22.11 33.37 -2.56
N LEU A 15 21.45 33.01 -3.67
CA LEU A 15 21.68 31.79 -4.44
C LEU A 15 22.42 32.05 -5.76
N HIS A 16 22.71 33.30 -6.13
CA HIS A 16 23.35 33.65 -7.42
C HIS A 16 24.68 32.92 -7.63
N ASP A 17 25.54 32.91 -6.61
CA ASP A 17 26.87 32.25 -6.68
C ASP A 17 26.77 30.75 -6.99
N LEU A 18 25.66 30.09 -6.64
CA LEU A 18 25.44 28.68 -6.92
C LEU A 18 25.03 28.45 -8.39
N VAL A 19 24.24 29.34 -8.96
CA VAL A 19 23.57 29.12 -10.26
C VAL A 19 24.29 29.79 -11.42
N GLU A 20 25.03 30.87 -11.18
CA GLU A 20 25.72 31.63 -12.24
C GLU A 20 26.60 30.76 -13.16
N PRO A 21 27.40 29.78 -12.66
CA PRO A 21 28.15 28.89 -13.54
C PRO A 21 27.27 28.05 -14.48
N VAL A 22 26.03 27.73 -14.09
CA VAL A 22 25.08 27.01 -14.93
C VAL A 22 24.53 27.94 -16.01
N LEU A 23 24.15 29.17 -15.66
CA LEU A 23 23.56 30.12 -16.60
C LEU A 23 24.55 30.57 -17.68
N GLN A 24 25.84 30.68 -17.35
CA GLN A 24 26.88 31.01 -18.32
C GLN A 24 26.97 29.98 -19.47
N ASP A 25 26.80 28.70 -19.16
CA ASP A 25 26.85 27.62 -20.15
C ASP A 25 25.63 27.61 -21.09
N LEU A 26 24.52 28.24 -20.69
CA LEU A 26 23.25 28.20 -21.40
C LEU A 26 23.02 29.38 -22.35
N ARG A 27 23.97 30.32 -22.47
CA ARG A 27 23.80 31.59 -23.22
C ARG A 27 23.52 31.43 -24.70
N ASP A 28 23.97 30.32 -25.30
CA ASP A 28 23.67 29.95 -26.69
C ASP A 28 22.16 29.72 -26.94
N LEU A 29 21.39 29.35 -25.90
CA LEU A 29 19.93 29.19 -26.01
C LEU A 29 19.19 30.50 -26.37
N GLU A 30 19.78 31.67 -26.09
CA GLU A 30 19.22 32.95 -26.51
C GLU A 30 19.14 33.10 -28.02
N ASP A 31 20.14 32.57 -28.73
CA ASP A 31 20.20 32.60 -30.19
C ASP A 31 19.18 31.61 -30.78
N ILE A 32 19.10 30.40 -30.22
CA ILE A 32 18.08 29.40 -30.60
C ILE A 32 16.66 29.97 -30.43
N ALA A 33 16.38 30.59 -29.29
CA ALA A 33 15.08 31.22 -29.02
C ALA A 33 14.76 32.37 -30.00
N ARG A 34 15.78 33.04 -30.57
CA ARG A 34 15.64 34.13 -31.55
C ARG A 34 15.30 33.62 -32.93
N GLU A 35 15.92 32.52 -33.34
CA GLU A 35 15.78 31.94 -34.67
C GLU A 35 14.44 31.22 -34.88
N LEU A 36 13.76 30.81 -33.80
CA LEU A 36 12.46 30.14 -33.89
C LEU A 36 11.38 31.03 -34.53
N PRO A 37 10.67 30.52 -35.56
CA PRO A 37 9.67 31.27 -36.31
C PRO A 37 8.36 31.41 -35.52
N GLU A 38 7.69 32.54 -35.71
CA GLU A 38 6.34 32.79 -35.19
C GLU A 38 5.30 32.47 -36.28
N GLU A 39 4.25 31.73 -35.92
CA GLU A 39 3.13 31.37 -36.79
C GLU A 39 1.79 31.62 -36.09
N ASP A 40 0.75 31.90 -36.88
CA ASP A 40 -0.61 32.09 -36.37
C ASP A 40 -1.12 30.86 -35.58
N PRO A 41 -1.61 31.02 -34.35
CA PRO A 41 -2.04 29.91 -33.50
C PRO A 41 -3.08 28.98 -34.13
N ASP A 42 -4.03 29.50 -34.92
CA ASP A 42 -5.06 28.66 -35.53
C ASP A 42 -4.50 27.84 -36.70
N ARG A 43 -3.50 28.37 -37.43
CA ARG A 43 -2.74 27.59 -38.42
C ARG A 43 -1.92 26.48 -37.79
N ILE A 44 -1.29 26.73 -36.64
CA ILE A 44 -0.56 25.70 -35.88
C ILE A 44 -1.51 24.57 -35.52
N ARG A 45 -2.73 24.87 -35.01
CA ARG A 45 -3.73 23.85 -34.69
C ARG A 45 -4.18 23.06 -35.92
N GLU A 46 -4.46 23.73 -37.02
CA GLU A 46 -4.87 23.07 -38.26
C GLU A 46 -3.76 22.11 -38.73
N ARG A 47 -2.51 22.59 -38.74
CA ARG A 47 -1.33 21.79 -39.10
C ARG A 47 -1.17 20.57 -38.19
N ASP A 48 -1.22 20.76 -36.87
CA ASP A 48 -1.13 19.70 -35.86
C ASP A 48 -2.19 18.61 -36.11
N VAL A 49 -3.43 19.00 -36.39
CA VAL A 49 -4.54 18.06 -36.64
C VAL A 49 -4.37 17.31 -37.96
N THR A 50 -3.88 17.99 -39.00
CA THR A 50 -3.70 17.41 -40.34
C THR A 50 -2.50 16.48 -40.46
N ASN A 51 -1.45 16.69 -39.68
CA ASN A 51 -0.22 15.89 -39.74
C ASN A 51 -0.32 14.57 -38.97
N LEU A 52 -1.31 14.41 -38.09
CA LEU A 52 -1.56 13.18 -37.33
C LEU A 52 -2.17 12.08 -38.21
N ASP A 53 -1.94 10.82 -37.84
CA ASP A 53 -2.67 9.70 -38.43
C ASP A 53 -4.18 9.93 -38.24
N PRO A 54 -5.02 9.69 -39.27
CA PRO A 54 -6.46 9.87 -39.16
C PRO A 54 -7.12 9.08 -38.01
N ASN A 55 -6.53 7.95 -37.61
CA ASN A 55 -7.01 7.08 -36.54
C ASN A 55 -6.52 7.49 -35.14
N ASP A 56 -5.53 8.39 -35.05
CA ASP A 56 -5.00 8.84 -33.77
C ASP A 56 -6.00 9.76 -33.05
N PRO A 57 -6.28 9.54 -31.75
CA PRO A 57 -7.15 10.42 -31.00
C PRO A 57 -6.53 11.82 -30.88
N VAL A 58 -7.32 12.83 -31.20
CA VAL A 58 -6.95 14.25 -31.02
C VAL A 58 -8.07 14.98 -30.31
N ALA A 59 -7.72 15.80 -29.33
CA ALA A 59 -8.69 16.58 -28.56
C ALA A 59 -8.07 17.91 -28.11
N VAL A 60 -8.92 18.80 -27.61
CA VAL A 60 -8.51 20.02 -26.90
C VAL A 60 -8.83 19.84 -25.42
N PHE A 61 -7.86 20.14 -24.57
CA PHE A 61 -8.00 20.08 -23.12
C PHE A 61 -7.96 21.48 -22.52
N GLY A 62 -9.05 21.86 -21.86
CA GLY A 62 -9.16 23.08 -21.05
C GLY A 62 -8.40 22.95 -19.74
N SER A 63 -7.97 24.10 -19.21
CA SER A 63 -7.14 24.21 -18.01
C SER A 63 -5.80 23.46 -18.09
N ALA A 64 -5.33 23.14 -19.30
CA ALA A 64 -4.18 22.27 -19.50
C ALA A 64 -2.86 23.03 -19.66
N CYS A 65 -2.86 24.22 -20.30
CA CYS A 65 -1.61 24.96 -20.52
C CYS A 65 -0.94 25.38 -19.19
N VAL A 66 0.36 25.10 -19.03
CA VAL A 66 1.10 25.45 -17.80
C VAL A 66 1.37 26.96 -17.63
N VAL A 67 1.22 27.75 -18.69
CA VAL A 67 1.46 29.22 -18.67
C VAL A 67 0.16 29.98 -18.41
N CYS A 68 -0.88 29.75 -19.22
CA CYS A 68 -2.13 30.52 -19.12
C CYS A 68 -3.31 29.76 -18.51
N GLN A 69 -3.16 28.47 -18.21
CA GLN A 69 -4.28 27.58 -17.80
C GLN A 69 -5.45 27.61 -18.79
N GLY A 70 -5.17 27.86 -20.07
CA GLY A 70 -6.16 27.82 -21.14
C GLY A 70 -6.16 26.48 -21.89
N ASP A 71 -6.92 26.47 -22.98
CA ASP A 71 -7.04 25.35 -23.89
C ASP A 71 -5.69 25.00 -24.55
N CYS A 72 -5.36 23.70 -24.61
CA CYS A 72 -4.18 23.17 -25.28
C CYS A 72 -4.55 21.92 -26.07
N THR A 73 -4.00 21.76 -27.27
CA THR A 73 -4.20 20.55 -28.08
C THR A 73 -3.51 19.35 -27.44
N SER A 74 -4.09 18.17 -27.59
CA SER A 74 -3.47 16.92 -27.13
C SER A 74 -2.10 16.70 -27.78
N VAL A 75 -1.89 17.20 -29.01
CA VAL A 75 -0.60 17.12 -29.73
C VAL A 75 0.52 17.81 -28.93
N ARG A 76 0.32 19.05 -28.51
CA ARG A 76 1.30 19.79 -27.70
C ARG A 76 1.48 19.23 -26.30
N LEU A 77 0.44 18.60 -25.74
CA LEU A 77 0.51 17.97 -24.42
C LEU A 77 1.30 16.66 -24.46
N THR A 78 1.04 15.78 -25.44
CA THR A 78 1.73 14.50 -25.57
C THR A 78 3.15 14.63 -26.10
N SER A 79 3.50 15.76 -26.74
CA SER A 79 4.87 16.10 -27.15
C SER A 79 5.67 16.75 -26.01
N ARG A 80 5.17 16.69 -24.76
CA ARG A 80 5.82 17.20 -23.52
C ARG A 80 6.12 18.70 -23.48
N ILE A 81 5.59 19.47 -24.44
CA ILE A 81 5.75 20.94 -24.48
C ILE A 81 4.92 21.59 -23.37
N GLY A 82 3.68 21.14 -23.16
CA GLY A 82 2.80 21.61 -22.07
C GLY A 82 2.31 23.07 -22.19
N VAL A 83 2.73 23.79 -23.23
CA VAL A 83 2.41 25.21 -23.47
C VAL A 83 1.59 25.35 -24.76
N CYS A 84 0.47 26.07 -24.69
CA CYS A 84 -0.41 26.24 -25.85
C CYS A 84 0.18 27.22 -26.89
N GLU A 85 -0.31 27.08 -28.11
CA GLU A 85 0.06 27.85 -29.31
C GLU A 85 -0.20 29.35 -29.15
N ARG A 86 -1.09 29.76 -28.24
CA ARG A 86 -1.31 31.17 -27.91
C ARG A 86 -0.26 31.75 -26.96
N CYS A 87 0.40 30.90 -26.19
CA CYS A 87 1.47 31.30 -25.25
C CYS A 87 2.84 31.25 -25.91
N VAL A 88 3.09 30.24 -26.74
CA VAL A 88 4.29 30.11 -27.55
C VAL A 88 3.86 29.80 -28.99
N PRO A 89 3.70 30.82 -29.85
CA PRO A 89 3.22 30.70 -31.23
C PRO A 89 4.33 30.21 -32.19
N VAL A 90 5.02 29.13 -31.82
CA VAL A 90 6.03 28.45 -32.64
C VAL A 90 5.42 27.16 -33.16
N PRO A 91 5.61 26.77 -34.43
CA PRO A 91 5.09 25.49 -34.94
C PRO A 91 5.54 24.31 -34.08
N THR A 92 4.62 23.37 -33.78
CA THR A 92 4.85 22.31 -32.79
C THR A 92 6.07 21.45 -33.12
N ASP A 93 6.27 21.10 -34.39
CA ASP A 93 7.44 20.35 -34.88
C ASP A 93 8.77 21.10 -34.66
N ARG A 94 8.78 22.41 -34.94
CA ARG A 94 9.98 23.25 -34.75
C ARG A 94 10.32 23.47 -33.29
N LEU A 95 9.29 23.60 -32.46
CA LEU A 95 9.46 23.74 -31.02
C LEU A 95 9.98 22.44 -30.40
N GLU A 96 9.46 21.29 -30.82
CA GLU A 96 9.95 19.97 -30.40
C GLU A 96 11.41 19.75 -30.79
N GLU A 97 11.78 20.02 -32.06
CA GLU A 97 13.17 19.94 -32.55
C GLU A 97 14.14 20.79 -31.72
N ALA A 98 13.75 22.03 -31.38
CA ALA A 98 14.59 22.95 -30.61
C ALA A 98 14.72 22.55 -29.14
N LEU A 99 13.65 22.03 -28.53
CA LEU A 99 13.70 21.51 -27.15
C LEU A 99 14.58 20.26 -27.09
N GLU A 100 14.44 19.34 -28.03
CA GLU A 100 15.32 18.17 -28.12
C GLU A 100 16.78 18.56 -28.33
N GLN A 101 17.06 19.58 -29.14
CA GLN A 101 18.41 20.13 -29.28
C GLN A 101 18.93 20.65 -27.94
N ALA A 102 18.19 21.54 -27.27
CA ALA A 102 18.57 22.09 -25.97
C ALA A 102 18.80 21.00 -24.92
N ARG A 103 17.98 19.93 -24.94
CA ARG A 103 18.16 18.78 -24.06
C ARG A 103 19.42 17.98 -24.32
N ARG A 104 19.75 17.75 -25.59
CA ARG A 104 20.96 17.00 -25.96
C ARG A 104 22.23 17.76 -25.59
N GLU A 105 22.21 19.07 -25.76
CA GLU A 105 23.38 19.93 -25.50
C GLU A 105 23.55 20.23 -24.01
N HIS A 106 22.45 20.48 -23.30
CA HIS A 106 22.48 21.03 -21.94
C HIS A 106 21.66 20.25 -20.90
N GLY A 107 21.09 19.11 -21.26
CA GLY A 107 20.17 18.35 -20.40
C GLY A 107 18.83 19.05 -20.20
N TYR A 108 18.04 18.56 -19.24
CA TYR A 108 16.68 19.09 -18.98
C TYR A 108 16.63 20.57 -18.62
N VAL A 109 17.68 21.09 -17.98
CA VAL A 109 17.75 22.51 -17.64
C VAL A 109 17.76 23.38 -18.90
N GLY A 110 18.36 22.90 -20.00
CA GLY A 110 18.34 23.57 -21.29
C GLY A 110 16.93 23.71 -21.88
N GLU A 111 16.13 22.65 -21.85
CA GLU A 111 14.72 22.72 -22.26
C GLU A 111 13.93 23.73 -21.43
N SER A 112 14.19 23.76 -20.11
CA SER A 112 13.49 24.66 -19.18
C SER A 112 13.80 26.11 -19.47
N VAL A 113 15.07 26.42 -19.63
CA VAL A 113 15.52 27.78 -19.93
C VAL A 113 15.07 28.22 -21.32
N LEU A 114 15.14 27.34 -22.34
CA LEU A 114 14.63 27.68 -23.68
C LEU A 114 13.13 28.00 -23.65
N LEU A 115 12.30 27.20 -22.96
CA LEU A 115 10.89 27.53 -22.79
C LEU A 115 10.68 28.82 -22.00
N ALA A 116 11.45 29.06 -20.93
CA ALA A 116 11.37 30.30 -20.18
C ALA A 116 11.68 31.51 -21.06
N LEU A 117 12.71 31.46 -21.90
CA LEU A 117 13.06 32.51 -22.87
C LEU A 117 11.91 32.74 -23.89
N LEU A 118 11.26 31.68 -24.37
CA LEU A 118 10.11 31.79 -25.27
C LEU A 118 8.88 32.37 -24.56
N VAL A 119 8.60 31.98 -23.32
CA VAL A 119 7.54 32.59 -22.49
C VAL A 119 7.86 34.06 -22.23
N ALA A 120 9.12 34.39 -21.97
CA ALA A 120 9.60 35.75 -21.78
C ALA A 120 9.39 36.60 -23.06
N ARG A 121 9.62 36.00 -24.24
CA ARG A 121 9.40 36.62 -25.56
C ARG A 121 7.92 36.90 -25.84
N PHE A 122 7.02 35.95 -25.59
CA PHE A 122 5.63 36.01 -26.07
C PHE A 122 4.58 36.28 -24.99
N LYS A 123 4.87 35.94 -23.72
CA LYS A 123 3.99 36.10 -22.55
C LYS A 123 4.77 36.64 -21.34
N PRO A 124 5.40 37.82 -21.43
CA PRO A 124 6.26 38.35 -20.36
C PRO A 124 5.55 38.50 -19.01
N ARG A 125 4.24 38.79 -19.00
CA ARG A 125 3.44 38.89 -17.76
C ARG A 125 3.28 37.56 -17.02
N SER A 126 3.52 36.44 -17.68
CA SER A 126 3.43 35.10 -17.09
C SER A 126 4.81 34.50 -16.78
N LEU A 127 5.90 35.21 -17.14
CA LEU A 127 7.26 34.71 -16.99
C LEU A 127 7.60 34.45 -15.52
N GLU A 128 7.34 35.41 -14.64
CA GLU A 128 7.66 35.30 -13.20
C GLU A 128 7.12 34.02 -12.58
N ARG A 129 5.81 33.83 -12.69
CA ARG A 129 5.16 32.61 -12.23
C ARG A 129 5.70 31.36 -12.91
N TYR A 130 5.86 31.38 -14.24
CA TYR A 130 6.36 30.21 -14.97
C TYR A 130 7.78 29.81 -14.55
N PHE A 131 8.64 30.81 -14.35
CA PHE A 131 10.04 30.64 -13.96
C PHE A 131 10.15 29.98 -12.59
N HIS A 132 9.47 30.52 -11.57
CA HIS A 132 9.49 29.95 -10.22
C HIS A 132 8.86 28.55 -10.17
N ASP A 133 7.75 28.33 -10.90
CA ASP A 133 7.05 27.04 -10.88
C ASP A 133 7.81 25.93 -11.65
N HIS A 134 8.60 26.26 -12.68
CA HIS A 134 9.14 25.26 -13.62
C HIS A 134 10.63 25.38 -13.98
N THR A 135 11.24 26.56 -13.91
CA THR A 135 12.61 26.79 -14.42
C THR A 135 13.64 26.90 -13.30
N GLU A 136 13.33 27.68 -12.26
CA GLU A 136 14.17 27.86 -11.08
C GLU A 136 14.50 26.51 -10.38
N PRO A 137 13.54 25.59 -10.16
CA PRO A 137 13.84 24.29 -9.56
C PRO A 137 14.84 23.46 -10.38
N ASP A 138 14.77 23.53 -11.72
CA ASP A 138 15.68 22.79 -12.60
C ASP A 138 17.09 23.38 -12.57
N LEU A 139 17.19 24.72 -12.57
CA LEU A 139 18.46 25.44 -12.45
C LEU A 139 19.16 25.14 -11.12
N LEU A 140 18.46 25.29 -10.00
CA LEU A 140 19.02 25.02 -8.67
C LEU A 140 19.38 23.54 -8.49
N THR A 141 18.58 22.63 -9.02
CA THR A 141 18.90 21.20 -8.97
C THR A 141 20.17 20.89 -9.76
N ASN A 142 20.32 21.46 -10.96
CA ASN A 142 21.53 21.27 -11.77
C ASN A 142 22.78 21.88 -11.11
N ALA A 143 22.65 23.07 -10.52
CA ALA A 143 23.73 23.71 -9.77
C ALA A 143 24.23 22.83 -8.62
N LEU A 144 23.31 22.28 -7.82
CA LEU A 144 23.66 21.39 -6.71
C LEU A 144 24.23 20.05 -7.20
N GLU A 145 23.75 19.52 -8.32
CA GLU A 145 24.28 18.31 -8.94
C GLU A 145 25.74 18.50 -9.37
N ARG A 146 26.06 19.62 -10.04
CA ARG A 146 27.45 19.97 -10.41
C ARG A 146 28.36 20.13 -9.19
N LEU A 147 27.86 20.72 -8.09
CA LEU A 147 28.61 20.82 -6.84
C LEU A 147 28.84 19.44 -6.21
N PHE A 148 27.84 18.56 -6.28
CA PHE A 148 27.95 17.18 -5.80
C PHE A 148 28.99 16.39 -6.60
N GLU A 149 28.97 16.51 -7.92
CA GLU A 149 29.97 15.91 -8.81
C GLU A 149 31.37 16.41 -8.48
N ARG A 150 31.56 17.71 -8.32
CA ARG A 150 32.86 18.27 -7.90
C ARG A 150 33.31 17.78 -6.53
N ALA A 151 32.39 17.63 -5.57
CA ALA A 151 32.72 17.23 -4.21
C ALA A 151 33.04 15.73 -4.07
N THR A 152 32.32 14.91 -4.82
CA THR A 152 32.29 13.45 -4.65
C THR A 152 32.95 12.69 -5.80
N GLY A 153 33.03 13.29 -6.99
CA GLY A 153 33.40 12.65 -8.24
C GLY A 153 32.21 12.05 -9.00
N PHE A 154 30.98 12.12 -8.47
CA PHE A 154 29.83 11.36 -9.00
C PHE A 154 28.60 12.24 -9.21
N PRO A 155 27.77 11.96 -10.24
CA PRO A 155 26.49 12.63 -10.44
C PRO A 155 25.50 12.27 -9.32
N PHE A 156 24.38 13.00 -9.23
CA PHE A 156 23.31 12.58 -8.34
C PHE A 156 22.74 11.24 -8.78
N TYR A 157 22.46 10.38 -7.79
CA TYR A 157 21.49 9.31 -8.03
C TYR A 157 20.11 9.89 -8.32
N PRO A 158 19.25 9.19 -9.07
CA PRO A 158 17.91 9.71 -9.38
C PRO A 158 17.12 10.10 -8.12
N ALA A 159 17.18 9.27 -7.08
CA ALA A 159 16.59 9.58 -5.77
C ALA A 159 17.12 10.89 -5.13
N GLN A 160 18.41 11.18 -5.26
CA GLN A 160 19.02 12.42 -4.73
C GLN A 160 18.55 13.63 -5.53
N ARG A 161 18.38 13.49 -6.85
CA ARG A 161 17.79 14.53 -7.70
C ARG A 161 16.38 14.86 -7.25
N VAL A 162 15.57 13.85 -6.93
CA VAL A 162 14.21 14.04 -6.36
C VAL A 162 14.24 14.79 -5.04
N TRP A 163 15.12 14.42 -4.10
CA TRP A 163 15.24 15.11 -2.81
C TRP A 163 15.67 16.56 -2.98
N THR A 164 16.62 16.80 -3.88
CA THR A 164 17.08 18.14 -4.24
C THR A 164 15.96 18.97 -4.83
N ARG A 165 15.19 18.41 -5.77
CA ARG A 165 14.04 19.08 -6.37
C ARG A 165 13.01 19.50 -5.31
N ARG A 166 12.65 18.58 -4.40
CA ARG A 166 11.73 18.89 -3.28
C ARG A 166 12.26 20.00 -2.40
N LEU A 167 13.56 19.97 -2.11
CA LEU A 167 14.23 20.98 -1.29
C LEU A 167 14.11 22.37 -1.95
N VAL A 168 14.50 22.50 -3.22
CA VAL A 168 14.49 23.81 -3.92
C VAL A 168 13.07 24.33 -4.19
N MET A 169 12.08 23.45 -4.29
CA MET A 169 10.65 23.81 -4.35
C MET A 169 10.06 24.22 -2.98
N GLY A 170 10.89 24.33 -1.93
CA GLY A 170 10.45 24.71 -0.58
C GLY A 170 9.60 23.63 0.12
N ARG A 171 9.59 22.38 -0.36
CA ARG A 171 8.80 21.30 0.24
C ARG A 171 9.51 20.67 1.41
N SER A 172 8.82 20.46 2.52
CA SER A 172 9.32 19.60 3.61
C SER A 172 8.98 18.14 3.31
N PHE A 173 9.88 17.20 3.59
CA PHE A 173 9.67 15.79 3.22
C PHE A 173 10.46 14.81 4.08
N SER A 174 10.04 13.55 4.04
CA SER A 174 10.82 12.43 4.58
C SER A 174 11.58 11.71 3.48
N ILE A 175 12.85 11.39 3.71
CA ILE A 175 13.64 10.55 2.80
C ILE A 175 13.39 9.08 3.11
N LEU A 176 12.58 8.43 2.26
CA LEU A 176 12.41 6.99 2.20
C LEU A 176 13.43 6.38 1.23
N ALA A 177 14.52 5.86 1.78
CA ALA A 177 15.58 5.28 0.98
C ALA A 177 16.29 4.16 1.75
N PRO A 178 16.82 3.14 1.07
CA PRO A 178 17.82 2.23 1.63
C PRO A 178 19.00 2.98 2.27
N THR A 179 19.67 2.32 3.22
CA THR A 179 20.96 2.82 3.71
C THR A 179 22.01 2.71 2.60
N GLY A 180 22.85 3.74 2.46
CA GLY A 180 23.91 3.82 1.46
C GLY A 180 23.54 4.59 0.17
N MET A 181 22.31 5.14 0.05
CA MET A 181 21.90 6.01 -1.10
C MET A 181 22.55 7.41 -1.07
N GLY A 182 23.70 7.54 -0.40
CA GLY A 182 24.36 8.82 -0.18
C GLY A 182 23.54 9.83 0.65
N LYS A 183 22.53 9.37 1.41
CA LYS A 183 21.65 10.21 2.25
C LYS A 183 22.38 11.30 3.04
N THR A 184 23.35 10.87 3.86
CA THR A 184 24.18 11.77 4.68
C THR A 184 25.13 12.61 3.83
N THR A 185 25.61 12.10 2.69
CA THR A 185 26.44 12.86 1.74
C THR A 185 25.66 14.00 1.10
N TRP A 186 24.46 13.71 0.58
CA TRP A 186 23.53 14.68 0.02
C TRP A 186 23.15 15.74 1.06
N ALA A 187 22.79 15.32 2.28
CA ALA A 187 22.46 16.26 3.36
C ALA A 187 23.66 17.14 3.75
N SER A 188 24.88 16.59 3.71
CA SER A 188 26.11 17.36 3.97
C SER A 188 26.38 18.39 2.86
N LEU A 189 26.19 18.02 1.59
CA LEU A 189 26.30 18.95 0.45
C LEU A 189 25.31 20.10 0.59
N VAL A 190 24.03 19.77 0.78
CA VAL A 190 22.96 20.77 0.93
C VAL A 190 23.25 21.70 2.10
N SER A 191 23.73 21.15 3.23
CA SER A 191 24.10 21.97 4.39
C SER A 191 25.23 22.95 4.08
N ALA A 192 26.24 22.52 3.31
CA ALA A 192 27.33 23.39 2.87
C ALA A 192 26.85 24.49 1.90
N ALA A 193 26.01 24.12 0.92
CA ALA A 193 25.49 25.05 -0.09
C ALA A 193 24.55 26.10 0.53
N TRP A 194 23.62 25.70 1.39
CA TRP A 194 22.73 26.63 2.09
C TRP A 194 23.52 27.53 3.05
N GLY A 195 24.49 26.96 3.79
CA GLY A 195 25.35 27.75 4.66
C GLY A 195 26.17 28.79 3.91
N HIS A 196 26.65 28.46 2.71
CA HIS A 196 27.33 29.40 1.82
C HIS A 196 26.42 30.53 1.33
N ALA A 197 25.17 30.21 1.01
CA ALA A 197 24.12 31.17 0.70
C ALA A 197 23.66 32.00 1.92
N GLY A 198 24.34 31.91 3.07
CA GLY A 198 23.97 32.63 4.29
C GLY A 198 22.71 32.11 4.98
N ARG A 199 22.16 30.98 4.55
CA ARG A 199 21.01 30.31 5.17
C ARG A 199 21.46 29.44 6.33
N LYS A 200 20.76 29.53 7.46
CA LYS A 200 21.09 28.78 8.68
C LYS A 200 20.52 27.37 8.64
N VAL A 201 21.38 26.37 8.82
CA VAL A 201 21.02 24.94 8.82
C VAL A 201 21.20 24.32 10.20
N TYR A 202 20.21 23.56 10.66
CA TYR A 202 20.32 22.73 11.85
C TYR A 202 20.31 21.24 11.49
N TYR A 203 21.43 20.55 11.70
CA TYR A 203 21.57 19.12 11.40
C TYR A 203 21.63 18.28 12.68
N VAL A 204 20.56 17.51 12.93
CA VAL A 204 20.42 16.62 14.08
C VAL A 204 20.78 15.17 13.72
N VAL A 205 21.73 14.58 14.43
CA VAL A 205 22.21 13.19 14.24
C VAL A 205 21.99 12.31 15.50
N PRO A 206 21.94 10.97 15.40
CA PRO A 206 21.61 10.12 16.55
C PRO A 206 22.77 9.90 17.53
N THR A 207 24.03 10.04 17.12
CA THR A 207 25.19 9.72 17.96
C THR A 207 26.28 10.78 17.89
N THR A 208 27.08 10.88 18.96
CA THR A 208 28.28 11.74 19.01
C THR A 208 29.27 11.43 17.88
N THR A 209 29.44 10.16 17.51
CA THR A 209 30.32 9.75 16.42
C THR A 209 29.88 10.34 15.07
N LEU A 210 28.56 10.35 14.81
CA LEU A 210 28.02 10.94 13.58
C LEU A 210 28.16 12.45 13.53
N VAL A 211 28.11 13.16 14.68
CA VAL A 211 28.36 14.62 14.70
C VAL A 211 29.73 14.92 14.08
N ARG A 212 30.76 14.17 14.49
CA ARG A 212 32.12 14.34 13.97
C ARG A 212 32.21 13.99 12.49
N GLN A 213 31.69 12.84 12.09
CA GLN A 213 31.73 12.38 10.70
C GLN A 213 31.04 13.35 9.73
N VAL A 214 29.87 13.89 10.12
CA VAL A 214 29.14 14.87 9.31
C VAL A 214 29.88 16.20 9.26
N THR A 215 30.47 16.64 10.37
CA THR A 215 31.27 17.88 10.42
C THR A 215 32.47 17.80 9.48
N GLU A 216 33.23 16.71 9.55
CA GLU A 216 34.38 16.46 8.68
C GLU A 216 33.96 16.44 7.21
N ARG A 217 32.84 15.78 6.90
CA ARG A 217 32.29 15.69 5.54
C ARG A 217 31.86 17.05 4.97
N ILE A 218 31.11 17.85 5.73
CA ILE A 218 30.69 19.19 5.28
C ILE A 218 31.91 20.07 5.02
N THR A 219 32.90 20.02 5.91
CA THR A 219 34.15 20.77 5.76
C THR A 219 34.94 20.34 4.53
N GLU A 220 35.00 19.03 4.26
CA GLU A 220 35.67 18.50 3.07
C GLU A 220 34.94 18.89 1.77
N ILE A 221 33.61 18.77 1.75
CA ILE A 221 32.78 19.20 0.62
C ILE A 221 33.04 20.67 0.33
N ALA A 222 32.89 21.53 1.34
CA ALA A 222 33.09 22.97 1.20
C ALA A 222 34.47 23.32 0.62
N ARG A 223 35.53 22.64 1.08
CA ARG A 223 36.88 22.82 0.54
C ARG A 223 37.01 22.39 -0.93
N LYS A 224 36.39 21.29 -1.35
CA LYS A 224 36.45 20.79 -2.74
C LYS A 224 35.60 21.63 -3.70
N THR A 225 34.52 22.23 -3.19
CA THR A 225 33.58 23.02 -3.99
C THR A 225 33.84 24.52 -3.93
N ASP A 226 34.82 24.97 -3.14
CA ASP A 226 35.12 26.39 -2.88
C ASP A 226 33.95 27.15 -2.21
N LEU A 227 33.14 26.42 -1.42
CA LEU A 227 32.07 27.01 -0.63
C LEU A 227 32.62 27.53 0.70
N ASN A 228 32.21 28.72 1.10
CA ASN A 228 32.57 29.29 2.39
C ASN A 228 31.46 29.04 3.43
N VAL A 229 31.73 28.23 4.45
CA VAL A 229 30.73 27.84 5.47
C VAL A 229 31.35 27.69 6.87
N ARG A 230 30.68 28.24 7.89
CA ARG A 230 31.05 28.10 9.30
C ARG A 230 30.23 26.97 9.95
N VAL A 231 30.90 25.85 10.22
CA VAL A 231 30.28 24.66 10.82
C VAL A 231 30.54 24.61 12.33
N GLN A 232 29.47 24.57 13.12
CA GLN A 232 29.52 24.46 14.58
C GLN A 232 29.03 23.09 15.07
N PRO A 233 29.94 22.16 15.42
CA PRO A 233 29.57 20.91 16.07
C PRO A 233 29.34 21.09 17.58
N TYR A 234 28.49 20.24 18.17
CA TYR A 234 28.43 20.03 19.62
C TYR A 234 28.23 18.55 19.97
N HIS A 235 29.11 18.00 20.80
CA HIS A 235 28.96 16.64 21.31
C HIS A 235 29.62 16.41 22.69
N SER A 236 29.18 15.34 23.38
CA SER A 236 29.60 15.05 24.75
C SER A 236 31.10 14.81 24.94
N ALA A 237 31.78 14.29 23.91
CA ALA A 237 33.23 14.04 23.94
C ALA A 237 34.13 15.29 23.86
N MET A 238 33.57 16.49 23.66
CA MET A 238 34.35 17.74 23.67
C MET A 238 34.89 18.10 25.06
N THR A 239 36.00 18.84 25.12
CA THR A 239 36.52 19.37 26.39
C THR A 239 35.57 20.42 26.99
N PRO A 240 35.62 20.69 28.31
CA PRO A 240 34.79 21.72 28.93
C PRO A 240 34.97 23.12 28.31
N LYS A 241 36.18 23.46 27.85
CA LYS A 241 36.45 24.72 27.16
C LYS A 241 35.73 24.77 25.81
N GLN A 242 35.93 23.76 24.96
CA GLN A 242 35.28 23.66 23.65
C GLN A 242 33.75 23.68 23.75
N ARG A 243 33.16 23.03 24.77
CA ARG A 243 31.70 23.06 24.98
C ARG A 243 31.19 24.46 25.31
N ARG A 244 31.93 25.24 26.11
CA ARG A 244 31.54 26.63 26.43
C ARG A 244 31.61 27.51 25.20
N GLU A 245 32.72 27.46 24.46
CA GLU A 245 32.90 28.21 23.20
C GLU A 245 31.81 27.83 22.18
N ALA A 246 31.52 26.53 22.01
CA ALA A 246 30.45 26.08 21.12
C ALA A 246 29.07 26.61 21.53
N LEU A 247 28.75 26.64 22.82
CA LEU A 247 27.49 27.19 23.32
C LEU A 247 27.40 28.72 23.17
N GLU A 248 28.51 29.43 23.37
CA GLU A 248 28.59 30.88 23.12
C GLU A 248 28.34 31.19 21.64
N ASN A 249 28.99 30.45 20.72
CA ASN A 249 28.76 30.58 19.29
C ASN A 249 27.31 30.31 18.92
N VAL A 250 26.68 29.28 19.52
CA VAL A 250 25.26 28.97 19.29
C VAL A 250 24.36 30.12 19.77
N ARG A 251 24.62 30.69 20.95
CA ARG A 251 23.83 31.80 21.51
C ARG A 251 23.95 33.09 20.70
N ASN A 252 25.14 33.37 20.19
CA ASN A 252 25.41 34.56 19.38
C ASN A 252 24.95 34.38 17.92
N GLY A 253 24.69 33.15 17.49
CA GLY A 253 24.40 32.84 16.09
C GLY A 253 25.63 32.87 15.19
N ASP A 254 26.83 32.68 15.74
CA ASP A 254 28.12 32.72 15.05
C ASP A 254 28.41 31.41 14.29
N PHE A 255 27.47 30.98 13.45
CA PHE A 255 27.55 29.76 12.64
C PHE A 255 26.58 29.82 11.45
N ASP A 256 26.86 29.04 10.42
CA ASP A 256 25.98 28.82 9.28
C ASP A 256 25.32 27.43 9.37
N VAL A 257 26.06 26.42 9.85
CA VAL A 257 25.56 25.06 10.08
C VAL A 257 25.80 24.62 11.52
N LEU A 258 24.73 24.28 12.25
CA LEU A 258 24.80 23.70 13.60
C LEU A 258 24.60 22.18 13.54
N ILE A 259 25.54 21.39 14.08
CA ILE A 259 25.45 19.92 14.05
C ILE A 259 25.47 19.36 15.48
N THR A 260 24.39 18.69 15.88
CA THR A 260 24.25 18.20 17.26
C THR A 260 23.53 16.86 17.35
N THR A 261 23.56 16.26 18.54
CA THR A 261 22.71 15.09 18.83
C THR A 261 21.28 15.52 19.21
N ALA A 262 20.30 14.63 19.06
CA ALA A 262 18.93 14.89 19.53
C ALA A 262 18.83 15.23 21.03
N GLN A 263 19.78 14.73 21.85
CA GLN A 263 19.84 15.04 23.28
C GLN A 263 20.25 16.49 23.56
N PHE A 264 21.04 17.11 22.67
CA PHE A 264 21.42 18.52 22.80
C PHE A 264 20.19 19.42 22.71
N MET A 265 19.34 19.19 21.71
CA MET A 265 18.05 19.88 21.53
C MET A 265 17.19 19.89 22.80
N VAL A 266 17.22 18.78 23.55
CA VAL A 266 16.44 18.63 24.79
C VAL A 266 16.97 19.50 25.92
N HIS A 267 18.29 19.62 26.04
CA HIS A 267 18.94 20.33 27.14
C HIS A 267 19.19 21.82 26.86
N HIS A 268 19.28 22.20 25.60
CA HIS A 268 19.69 23.53 25.14
C HIS A 268 18.64 24.18 24.24
N LEU A 269 17.36 23.85 24.45
CA LEU A 269 16.26 24.38 23.63
C LEU A 269 16.28 25.91 23.57
N GLU A 270 16.39 26.56 24.73
CA GLU A 270 16.44 28.02 24.82
C GLU A 270 17.63 28.57 24.02
N ASP A 271 18.82 27.99 24.17
CA ASP A 271 20.02 28.44 23.44
C ASP A 271 19.84 28.34 21.91
N ILE A 272 19.07 27.35 21.43
CA ILE A 272 18.82 27.12 20.01
C ILE A 272 17.75 28.08 19.47
N THR A 273 16.64 28.27 20.18
CA THR A 273 15.45 28.99 19.70
C THR A 273 15.66 30.50 19.50
N HIS A 274 16.80 31.04 19.95
CA HIS A 274 17.19 32.43 19.61
C HIS A 274 17.62 32.59 18.15
N ASN A 275 17.94 31.47 17.48
CA ASN A 275 18.34 31.46 16.08
C ASN A 275 17.15 31.09 15.19
N ARG A 276 17.01 31.81 14.07
CA ARG A 276 16.14 31.39 12.97
C ARG A 276 16.89 30.39 12.09
N PHE A 277 16.24 29.30 11.71
CA PHE A 277 16.76 28.31 10.79
C PHE A 277 15.93 28.32 9.52
N ASP A 278 16.58 28.16 8.37
CA ASP A 278 15.92 28.03 7.06
C ASP A 278 15.69 26.56 6.73
N LEU A 279 16.58 25.68 7.20
CA LEU A 279 16.54 24.25 6.98
C LEU A 279 16.89 23.47 8.25
N ILE A 280 16.06 22.48 8.58
CA ILE A 280 16.33 21.51 9.64
C ILE A 280 16.41 20.11 9.02
N ILE A 281 17.53 19.43 9.25
CA ILE A 281 17.77 18.07 8.79
C ILE A 281 17.85 17.14 10.01
N VAL A 282 17.05 16.07 10.00
CA VAL A 282 17.08 15.03 11.04
C VAL A 282 17.55 13.71 10.42
N ASP A 283 18.76 13.27 10.74
CA ASP A 283 19.42 12.09 10.12
C ASP A 283 18.74 10.75 10.48
N ASP A 284 18.18 10.67 11.69
CA ASP A 284 17.46 9.49 12.16
C ASP A 284 16.21 9.90 12.95
N VAL A 285 15.03 9.75 12.33
CA VAL A 285 13.74 10.09 12.96
C VAL A 285 13.53 9.34 14.28
N ASP A 286 14.08 8.13 14.44
CA ASP A 286 13.98 7.39 15.70
C ASP A 286 14.58 8.16 16.88
N SER A 287 15.61 8.98 16.64
CA SER A 287 16.25 9.80 17.68
C SER A 287 15.33 10.89 18.23
N ILE A 288 14.39 11.37 17.41
CA ILE A 288 13.36 12.34 17.81
C ILE A 288 12.19 11.63 18.50
N ILE A 289 11.76 10.48 17.98
CA ILE A 289 10.56 9.77 18.46
C ILE A 289 10.77 9.11 19.83
N ARG A 290 11.97 8.60 20.11
CA ARG A 290 12.27 7.86 21.36
C ARG A 290 12.38 8.75 22.61
N GLY A 291 12.39 10.06 22.44
CA GLY A 291 12.41 11.01 23.56
C GLY A 291 11.08 11.11 24.31
N THR A 292 11.13 11.77 25.46
CA THR A 292 9.93 12.15 26.22
C THR A 292 8.95 12.86 25.27
N GLY A 293 7.64 12.70 25.52
CA GLY A 293 6.52 13.54 25.03
C GLY A 293 6.79 14.63 23.98
N ARG A 294 7.69 15.55 24.34
CA ARG A 294 7.87 16.90 23.82
C ARG A 294 8.92 17.05 22.73
N ASN A 295 9.68 16.02 22.34
CA ASN A 295 10.76 16.23 21.34
C ASN A 295 10.25 16.71 19.97
N VAL A 296 9.07 16.25 19.54
CA VAL A 296 8.44 16.76 18.32
C VAL A 296 7.98 18.20 18.50
N GLU A 297 7.39 18.55 19.65
CA GLU A 297 7.00 19.93 19.97
C GLU A 297 8.22 20.86 19.98
N ARG A 298 9.33 20.44 20.61
CA ARG A 298 10.60 21.17 20.61
C ARG A 298 11.15 21.39 19.21
N LEU A 299 11.09 20.36 18.35
CA LEU A 299 11.49 20.48 16.95
C LEU A 299 10.61 21.50 16.21
N LEU A 300 9.29 21.48 16.45
CA LEU A 300 8.36 22.47 15.87
C LEU A 300 8.64 23.89 16.38
N THR A 301 8.98 24.06 17.66
CA THR A 301 9.40 25.35 18.21
C THR A 301 10.68 25.85 17.54
N ILE A 302 11.70 24.98 17.38
CA ILE A 302 12.95 25.33 16.69
C ILE A 302 12.71 25.64 15.21
N ALA A 303 11.74 24.97 14.59
CA ALA A 303 11.32 25.27 13.22
C ALA A 303 10.61 26.62 13.07
N GLY A 304 10.23 27.30 14.15
CA GLY A 304 9.60 28.62 14.10
C GLY A 304 8.09 28.65 14.40
N LEU A 305 7.49 27.52 14.79
CA LEU A 305 6.09 27.51 15.22
C LEU A 305 5.91 28.14 16.61
N ARG A 306 4.84 28.91 16.75
CA ARG A 306 4.38 29.49 18.02
C ARG A 306 3.63 28.44 18.85
N ASP A 307 3.62 28.62 20.16
CA ASP A 307 2.96 27.70 21.09
C ASP A 307 1.48 27.45 20.75
N ASP A 308 0.76 28.48 20.28
CA ASP A 308 -0.64 28.39 19.91
C ASP A 308 -0.87 27.70 18.56
N GLU A 309 0.11 27.70 17.66
CA GLU A 309 0.13 26.95 16.40
C GLU A 309 0.46 25.47 16.66
N ILE A 310 1.43 25.19 17.54
CA ILE A 310 1.76 23.84 18.01
C ILE A 310 0.54 23.20 18.69
N GLU A 311 -0.16 23.95 19.52
CA GLU A 311 -1.40 23.50 20.15
C GLU A 311 -2.49 23.21 19.11
N ALA A 312 -2.61 24.05 18.07
CA ALA A 312 -3.56 23.83 16.99
C ALA A 312 -3.25 22.52 16.23
N ALA A 313 -1.99 22.26 15.89
CA ALA A 313 -1.55 21.01 15.27
C ALA A 313 -1.85 19.78 16.15
N ARG A 314 -1.59 19.89 17.46
CA ARG A 314 -1.89 18.84 18.44
C ARG A 314 -3.39 18.54 18.51
N ARG A 315 -4.21 19.59 18.54
CA ARG A 315 -5.68 19.49 18.63
C ARG A 315 -6.27 18.93 17.34
N LEU A 316 -5.83 19.40 16.18
CA LEU A 316 -6.27 18.90 14.87
C LEU A 316 -5.96 17.41 14.68
N ALA A 317 -4.75 16.98 15.07
CA ALA A 317 -4.36 15.57 15.04
C ALA A 317 -5.26 14.68 15.92
N ASN A 318 -5.75 15.18 17.05
CA ASN A 318 -6.68 14.48 17.91
C ASN A 318 -8.12 14.45 17.35
N ILE A 319 -8.59 15.59 16.82
CA ILE A 319 -9.95 15.72 16.30
C ILE A 319 -10.16 14.83 15.08
N ARG A 320 -9.24 14.84 14.09
CA ARG A 320 -9.37 14.00 12.88
C ARG A 320 -9.64 12.54 13.20
N ARG A 321 -8.98 11.99 14.22
CA ARG A 321 -9.21 10.61 14.67
C ARG A 321 -10.60 10.42 15.27
N ARG A 322 -11.04 11.34 16.12
CA ARG A 322 -12.39 11.31 16.72
C ARG A 322 -13.45 11.44 15.63
N TYR A 323 -13.27 12.36 14.69
CA TYR A 323 -14.15 12.59 13.54
C TYR A 323 -14.34 11.31 12.73
N TYR A 324 -13.26 10.66 12.27
CA TYR A 324 -13.39 9.42 11.49
C TYR A 324 -14.04 8.28 12.29
N SER A 325 -13.74 8.16 13.59
CA SER A 325 -14.35 7.15 14.46
C SER A 325 -15.86 7.38 14.62
N LEU A 326 -16.29 8.63 14.81
CA LEU A 326 -17.69 8.99 14.93
C LEU A 326 -18.43 8.86 13.60
N ARG A 327 -17.77 9.18 12.47
CA ARG A 327 -18.35 9.03 11.13
C ARG A 327 -18.62 7.57 10.78
N ASP A 328 -17.69 6.68 11.11
CA ASP A 328 -17.88 5.23 10.94
C ASP A 328 -19.02 4.72 11.81
N TRP A 329 -19.08 5.18 13.06
CA TRP A 329 -20.17 4.87 13.99
C TRP A 329 -21.53 5.40 13.49
N LEU A 330 -21.58 6.62 12.95
CA LEU A 330 -22.79 7.21 12.36
C LEU A 330 -23.34 6.31 11.26
N SER A 331 -22.49 5.86 10.34
CA SER A 331 -22.92 4.96 9.25
C SER A 331 -23.54 3.65 9.76
N THR A 332 -23.10 3.18 10.93
CA THR A 332 -23.65 2.00 11.60
C THR A 332 -25.00 2.32 12.26
N LEU A 333 -25.14 3.50 12.87
CA LEU A 333 -26.38 3.96 13.50
C LEU A 333 -27.48 4.22 12.45
N GLU A 334 -27.14 4.83 11.33
CA GLU A 334 -28.09 5.11 10.23
C GLU A 334 -28.61 3.82 9.60
N ARG A 335 -27.76 2.81 9.42
CA ARG A 335 -28.18 1.48 8.99
C ARG A 335 -29.16 0.80 9.95
N ARG A 336 -29.11 1.18 11.23
CA ARG A 336 -29.97 0.62 12.30
C ARG A 336 -31.18 1.50 12.60
N ASN A 337 -31.36 2.63 11.91
CA ASN A 337 -32.37 3.65 12.23
C ASN A 337 -32.34 4.07 13.72
N ASP A 338 -31.14 4.21 14.30
CA ASP A 338 -30.95 4.59 15.70
C ASP A 338 -31.05 6.11 15.89
N GLU A 339 -31.87 6.57 16.84
CA GLU A 339 -32.09 8.00 17.15
C GLU A 339 -30.79 8.74 17.56
N ARG A 340 -29.77 8.00 18.03
CA ARG A 340 -28.44 8.57 18.34
C ARG A 340 -27.74 9.14 17.11
N ALA A 341 -28.13 8.73 15.90
CA ALA A 341 -27.54 9.21 14.65
C ALA A 341 -27.59 10.75 14.56
N GLU A 342 -28.68 11.37 15.00
CA GLU A 342 -28.85 12.82 14.90
C GLU A 342 -27.93 13.60 15.85
N ARG A 343 -27.68 13.06 17.04
CA ARG A 343 -26.66 13.60 17.96
C ARG A 343 -25.26 13.47 17.39
N VAL A 344 -24.93 12.29 16.84
CA VAL A 344 -23.61 12.05 16.22
C VAL A 344 -23.38 12.94 15.00
N ARG A 345 -24.43 13.25 14.22
CA ARG A 345 -24.34 14.25 13.13
C ARG A 345 -23.93 15.62 13.64
N ARG A 346 -24.58 16.11 14.72
CA ARG A 346 -24.24 17.40 15.32
C ARG A 346 -22.80 17.42 15.85
N ASP A 347 -22.39 16.37 16.57
CA ASP A 347 -21.01 16.23 17.04
C ASP A 347 -20.00 16.25 15.87
N LEU A 348 -20.34 15.62 14.74
CA LEU A 348 -19.49 15.62 13.54
C LEU A 348 -19.41 17.00 12.88
N GLU A 349 -20.50 17.74 12.86
CA GLU A 349 -20.56 19.10 12.31
C GLU A 349 -19.71 20.07 13.16
N GLU A 350 -19.85 20.02 14.49
CA GLU A 350 -19.01 20.79 15.42
C GLU A 350 -17.51 20.47 15.25
N LEU A 351 -17.17 19.18 15.18
CA LEU A 351 -15.78 18.76 14.95
C LEU A 351 -15.26 19.19 13.58
N ARG A 352 -16.12 19.23 12.54
CA ARG A 352 -15.74 19.68 11.20
C ARG A 352 -15.43 21.18 11.19
N GLU A 353 -16.29 22.01 11.75
CA GLU A 353 -16.05 23.46 11.84
C GLU A 353 -14.76 23.76 12.62
N GLU A 354 -14.53 23.01 13.71
CA GLU A 354 -13.32 23.15 14.49
C GLU A 354 -12.07 22.72 13.71
N MET A 355 -12.16 21.63 12.94
CA MET A 355 -11.08 21.21 12.04
C MET A 355 -10.75 22.28 11.01
N GLU A 356 -11.77 22.86 10.34
CA GLU A 356 -11.59 23.90 9.34
C GLU A 356 -10.87 25.12 9.95
N ARG A 357 -11.31 25.60 11.12
CA ARG A 357 -10.64 26.72 11.83
C ARG A 357 -9.19 26.42 12.20
N LEU A 358 -8.89 25.20 12.66
CA LEU A 358 -7.53 24.81 13.02
C LEU A 358 -6.64 24.64 11.79
N GLN A 359 -7.19 24.11 10.69
CA GLN A 359 -6.49 23.97 9.42
C GLN A 359 -6.13 25.36 8.86
N ASP A 360 -7.08 26.29 8.81
CA ASP A 360 -6.82 27.67 8.34
C ASP A 360 -5.71 28.35 9.14
N LYS A 361 -5.66 28.11 10.46
CA LYS A 361 -4.62 28.64 11.31
C LYS A 361 -3.23 28.07 10.95
N LEU A 362 -3.16 26.77 10.67
CA LEU A 362 -1.90 26.11 10.30
C LEU A 362 -1.47 26.49 8.89
N GLU A 363 -2.40 26.63 7.93
CA GLU A 363 -2.07 27.11 6.58
C GLU A 363 -1.42 28.50 6.61
N ARG A 364 -1.96 29.42 7.40
CA ARG A 364 -1.32 30.74 7.62
C ARG A 364 0.06 30.64 8.27
N ALA A 365 0.29 29.62 9.10
CA ALA A 365 1.61 29.39 9.69
C ALA A 365 2.62 28.87 8.64
N LYS A 366 2.17 28.05 7.70
CA LYS A 366 3.00 27.52 6.60
C LYS A 366 3.44 28.58 5.61
N GLU A 367 2.64 29.64 5.43
CA GLU A 367 2.95 30.76 4.53
C GLU A 367 4.00 31.73 5.10
N ARG A 368 4.40 31.58 6.38
CA ARG A 368 5.40 32.46 6.98
C ARG A 368 6.80 32.09 6.52
N GLU A 369 7.57 33.10 6.13
CA GLU A 369 8.97 32.93 5.75
C GLU A 369 9.85 32.40 6.89
N ASP A 370 9.47 32.65 8.15
CA ASP A 370 10.26 32.24 9.32
C ASP A 370 10.03 30.78 9.77
N LEU A 371 9.18 30.04 9.05
CA LEU A 371 9.04 28.59 9.24
C LEU A 371 10.14 27.86 8.46
N ALA A 372 10.99 27.13 9.18
CA ALA A 372 12.06 26.32 8.61
C ALA A 372 11.53 25.15 7.79
N GLN A 373 12.18 24.84 6.67
CA GLN A 373 11.94 23.59 5.94
C GLN A 373 12.46 22.40 6.76
N LEU A 374 11.72 21.29 6.76
CA LEU A 374 12.06 20.09 7.51
C LEU A 374 12.34 18.91 6.59
N VAL A 375 13.55 18.34 6.69
CA VAL A 375 13.94 17.10 6.03
C VAL A 375 14.20 16.02 7.08
N MET A 376 13.43 14.92 7.00
CA MET A 376 13.54 13.80 7.94
C MET A 376 14.04 12.53 7.25
N MET A 377 15.20 12.04 7.66
CA MET A 377 15.82 10.85 7.09
C MET A 377 15.45 9.62 7.93
N SER A 378 14.76 8.67 7.32
CA SER A 378 14.37 7.41 7.97
C SER A 378 15.17 6.24 7.40
N ALA A 379 15.84 5.48 8.26
CA ALA A 379 16.62 4.30 7.89
C ALA A 379 15.89 2.97 8.17
N THR A 380 14.89 2.97 9.07
CA THR A 380 14.15 1.76 9.45
C THR A 380 12.66 2.04 9.53
N GLY A 381 11.85 1.32 8.74
CA GLY A 381 10.40 1.47 8.71
C GLY A 381 9.63 0.96 9.93
N ALA A 382 10.17 1.12 11.14
CA ALA A 382 9.58 0.54 12.34
C ALA A 382 8.65 1.48 13.11
N THR A 383 8.62 2.77 12.79
CA THR A 383 7.99 3.76 13.68
C THR A 383 6.46 3.76 13.58
N ALA A 384 5.80 3.55 14.72
CA ALA A 384 4.35 3.62 14.85
C ALA A 384 3.86 5.04 14.59
N PRO A 385 2.70 5.23 13.91
CA PRO A 385 2.05 6.52 13.87
C PRO A 385 1.67 6.88 15.31
N THR A 386 2.49 7.71 15.94
CA THR A 386 2.18 8.33 17.22
C THR A 386 1.36 9.58 16.93
N ARG A 387 0.51 9.99 17.89
CA ARG A 387 -0.20 11.28 17.81
C ARG A 387 0.74 12.46 17.50
N LYS A 388 2.01 12.34 17.90
CA LYS A 388 3.05 13.34 17.74
C LYS A 388 3.53 13.46 16.30
N LEU A 389 3.75 12.33 15.61
CA LEU A 389 4.14 12.37 14.18
C LEU A 389 3.02 12.92 13.30
N ALA A 390 1.75 12.77 13.71
CA ALA A 390 0.66 13.41 12.99
C ALA A 390 0.77 14.94 13.01
N MET A 391 1.36 15.55 14.05
CA MET A 391 1.58 17.01 14.09
C MET A 391 2.54 17.46 12.99
N ILE A 392 3.58 16.67 12.69
CA ILE A 392 4.49 16.94 11.56
C ILE A 392 3.71 16.94 10.26
N ARG A 393 2.81 15.97 10.04
CA ARG A 393 1.96 15.96 8.85
C ARG A 393 1.02 17.17 8.78
N GLU A 394 0.42 17.58 9.88
CA GLU A 394 -0.50 18.75 9.87
C GLU A 394 0.22 20.07 9.56
N VAL A 395 1.53 20.16 9.83
CA VAL A 395 2.34 21.38 9.64
C VAL A 395 3.15 21.35 8.35
N PHE A 396 3.73 20.20 8.00
CA PHE A 396 4.70 20.05 6.91
C PHE A 396 4.19 19.16 5.76
N ASP A 397 2.95 18.68 5.84
CA ASP A 397 2.26 17.94 4.77
C ASP A 397 2.87 16.57 4.39
N PHE A 398 3.72 15.99 5.24
CA PHE A 398 4.24 14.63 5.06
C PHE A 398 4.10 13.77 6.33
N ASP A 399 3.79 12.48 6.16
CA ASP A 399 3.94 11.47 7.20
C ASP A 399 5.36 10.90 7.16
N VAL A 400 5.94 10.59 8.33
CA VAL A 400 7.16 9.77 8.37
C VAL A 400 6.77 8.31 8.09
N GLY A 401 6.95 7.88 6.85
CA GLY A 401 6.63 6.52 6.41
C GLY A 401 7.51 5.43 7.04
N ALA A 402 6.98 4.21 7.04
CA ALA A 402 7.81 3.05 7.28
C ALA A 402 8.51 2.66 5.97
N GLY A 403 9.82 2.89 5.86
CA GLY A 403 10.58 2.37 4.73
C GLY A 403 10.36 0.87 4.54
N GLY A 404 9.90 0.48 3.35
CA GLY A 404 10.19 -0.83 2.77
C GLY A 404 11.70 -0.98 2.60
N GLU A 405 12.18 -2.22 2.48
CA GLU A 405 13.58 -2.64 2.63
C GLU A 405 14.69 -1.67 2.19
N GLY A 406 15.82 -1.78 2.91
CA GLY A 406 17.11 -1.50 2.31
C GLY A 406 17.45 -2.60 1.30
N LEU A 407 17.79 -2.22 0.06
CA LEU A 407 18.36 -3.12 -0.95
C LEU A 407 19.39 -4.06 -0.27
N ARG A 408 19.17 -5.38 -0.30
CA ARG A 408 20.12 -6.40 0.18
C ARG A 408 20.61 -7.20 -1.02
N ASN A 409 21.88 -7.01 -1.38
CA ASN A 409 22.55 -7.84 -2.37
C ASN A 409 23.37 -8.93 -1.66
N ILE A 410 22.67 -9.82 -0.95
CA ILE A 410 23.29 -10.84 -0.11
C ILE A 410 22.89 -12.24 -0.59
N GLN A 411 23.82 -13.19 -0.58
CA GLN A 411 23.50 -14.61 -0.60
C GLN A 411 23.36 -15.11 0.84
N ASP A 412 22.16 -15.54 1.21
CA ASP A 412 21.90 -16.18 2.51
C ASP A 412 22.19 -17.70 2.39
N VAL A 413 22.98 -18.24 3.34
CA VAL A 413 23.44 -19.63 3.35
C VAL A 413 23.29 -20.25 4.75
N ALA A 414 22.73 -21.46 4.82
CA ALA A 414 22.72 -22.26 6.03
C ALA A 414 23.86 -23.29 6.02
N VAL A 415 24.56 -23.48 7.13
CA VAL A 415 25.69 -24.41 7.24
C VAL A 415 25.35 -25.46 8.30
N PRO A 416 25.30 -26.76 7.94
CA PRO A 416 25.06 -27.85 8.87
C PRO A 416 26.28 -28.02 9.78
N ALA A 417 26.20 -27.46 10.98
CA ALA A 417 27.25 -27.49 11.98
C ALA A 417 26.71 -27.06 13.35
N ASP A 418 27.22 -27.68 14.41
CA ASP A 418 26.93 -27.25 15.78
C ASP A 418 27.40 -25.79 15.98
N PRO A 419 26.49 -24.84 16.24
CA PRO A 419 26.80 -23.42 16.44
C PRO A 419 27.54 -23.14 17.75
N THR A 420 27.56 -24.10 18.68
CA THR A 420 28.10 -23.96 20.02
C THR A 420 29.58 -24.31 20.11
N ASP A 421 30.12 -25.01 19.11
CA ASP A 421 31.53 -25.38 19.00
C ASP A 421 32.35 -24.26 18.31
N PRO A 422 33.29 -23.60 19.02
CA PRO A 422 34.15 -22.56 18.44
C PRO A 422 35.01 -23.06 17.27
N ARG A 423 35.28 -24.37 17.16
CA ARG A 423 36.04 -24.97 16.05
C ARG A 423 35.29 -24.87 14.72
N ASN A 424 33.96 -24.99 14.75
CA ASN A 424 33.12 -24.82 13.56
C ASN A 424 33.15 -23.37 13.09
N THR A 425 33.12 -22.42 14.02
CA THR A 425 33.30 -20.99 13.71
C THR A 425 34.63 -20.74 13.00
N LEU A 426 35.73 -21.27 13.54
CA LEU A 426 37.06 -21.14 12.94
C LEU A 426 37.11 -21.76 11.52
N ARG A 427 36.50 -22.93 11.32
CA ARG A 427 36.43 -23.62 10.02
C ARG A 427 35.76 -22.73 8.97
N ILE A 428 34.61 -22.16 9.30
CA ILE A 428 33.84 -21.32 8.37
C ILE A 428 34.51 -19.97 8.13
N VAL A 429 35.06 -19.33 9.17
CA VAL A 429 35.87 -18.11 9.01
C VAL A 429 37.05 -18.34 8.07
N ARG A 430 37.75 -19.49 8.17
CA ARG A 430 38.83 -19.81 7.22
C ARG A 430 38.33 -20.03 5.79
N ARG A 431 37.13 -20.60 5.62
CA ARG A 431 36.54 -20.87 4.31
C ARG A 431 36.07 -19.61 3.59
N LEU A 432 35.44 -18.69 4.31
CA LEU A 432 34.91 -17.42 3.78
C LEU A 432 36.00 -16.34 3.57
N GLY A 433 37.19 -16.57 4.14
CA GLY A 433 38.29 -15.61 4.17
C GLY A 433 38.48 -15.02 5.56
N THR A 434 39.72 -14.88 6.02
CA THR A 434 40.01 -14.49 7.40
C THR A 434 39.78 -13.01 7.71
N LYS A 435 39.54 -12.16 6.70
CA LYS A 435 39.42 -10.70 6.82
C LYS A 435 37.97 -10.24 6.59
N GLY A 436 37.58 -9.16 7.27
CA GLY A 436 36.31 -8.49 7.06
C GLY A 436 35.10 -9.23 7.65
N GLY A 437 35.33 -10.14 8.60
CA GLY A 437 34.28 -10.99 9.16
C GLY A 437 33.48 -10.33 10.28
N LEU A 438 32.15 -10.43 10.21
CA LEU A 438 31.25 -10.06 11.31
C LEU A 438 30.61 -11.33 11.89
N VAL A 439 31.06 -11.74 13.07
CA VAL A 439 30.51 -12.92 13.78
C VAL A 439 29.48 -12.46 14.80
N PHE A 440 28.27 -13.00 14.70
CA PHE A 440 27.11 -12.62 15.50
C PHE A 440 26.69 -13.75 16.43
N ILE A 441 26.71 -13.47 17.73
CA ILE A 441 26.17 -14.35 18.77
C ILE A 441 24.72 -13.96 19.03
N PRO A 442 23.72 -14.84 18.82
CA PRO A 442 22.33 -14.55 19.16
C PRO A 442 22.19 -14.08 20.61
N GLN A 443 21.27 -13.14 20.89
CA GLN A 443 20.97 -12.74 22.28
C GLN A 443 20.51 -13.94 23.13
N ASN A 444 19.77 -14.86 22.52
CA ASN A 444 19.36 -16.13 23.11
C ASN A 444 20.07 -17.27 22.35
N PRO A 445 21.33 -17.60 22.68
CA PRO A 445 22.09 -18.61 21.97
C PRO A 445 21.50 -20.02 22.17
N PRO A 446 21.79 -21.00 21.31
CA PRO A 446 21.31 -22.39 21.44
C PRO A 446 21.71 -23.10 22.74
N THR A 447 22.62 -22.51 23.53
CA THR A 447 23.06 -23.00 24.85
C THR A 447 22.47 -22.22 26.03
N ASP A 448 22.75 -22.66 27.26
CA ASP A 448 22.50 -21.89 28.49
C ASP A 448 23.60 -20.88 28.84
N ARG A 449 24.70 -20.86 28.07
CA ARG A 449 25.83 -19.95 28.30
C ARG A 449 25.47 -18.52 27.94
N LYS A 450 26.06 -17.56 28.65
CA LYS A 450 25.78 -16.14 28.39
C LYS A 450 26.39 -15.72 27.04
N PRO A 451 25.68 -14.96 26.20
CA PRO A 451 26.16 -14.58 24.87
C PRO A 451 27.46 -13.76 24.91
N VAL A 452 27.67 -12.97 25.97
CA VAL A 452 28.92 -12.21 26.17
C VAL A 452 30.11 -13.14 26.39
N GLU A 453 29.93 -14.24 27.12
CA GLU A 453 31.00 -15.22 27.38
C GLU A 453 31.36 -15.97 26.10
N ILE A 454 30.36 -16.35 25.31
CA ILE A 454 30.55 -16.99 24.00
C ILE A 454 31.29 -16.04 23.05
N ALA A 455 30.95 -14.75 23.03
CA ALA A 455 31.61 -13.76 22.17
C ALA A 455 33.10 -13.62 22.50
N GLU A 456 33.45 -13.50 23.78
CA GLU A 456 34.84 -13.40 24.25
C GLU A 456 35.66 -14.67 23.98
N GLU A 457 35.07 -15.84 24.23
CA GLU A 457 35.71 -17.14 23.94
C GLU A 457 35.95 -17.32 22.43
N THR A 458 34.96 -16.95 21.61
CA THR A 458 35.06 -17.03 20.15
C THR A 458 36.19 -16.13 19.65
N ALA A 459 36.26 -14.88 20.11
CA ALA A 459 37.35 -13.96 19.77
C ALA A 459 38.71 -14.50 20.24
N GLN A 460 38.80 -15.09 21.44
CA GLN A 460 40.02 -15.71 21.93
C GLN A 460 40.43 -16.93 21.09
N THR A 461 39.48 -17.75 20.66
CA THR A 461 39.73 -18.92 19.80
C THR A 461 40.29 -18.49 18.45
N LEU A 462 39.70 -17.47 17.83
CA LEU A 462 40.19 -16.90 16.57
C LEU A 462 41.61 -16.33 16.72
N ARG A 463 41.89 -15.61 17.81
CA ARG A 463 43.24 -15.10 18.13
C ARG A 463 44.28 -16.20 18.29
N LYS A 464 43.96 -17.27 19.03
CA LYS A 464 44.84 -18.45 19.16
C LYS A 464 45.14 -19.12 17.82
N ALA A 465 44.22 -19.01 16.87
CA ALA A 465 44.37 -19.55 15.52
C ALA A 465 45.06 -18.59 14.53
N GLY A 466 45.57 -17.44 15.00
CA GLY A 466 46.33 -16.46 14.22
C GLY A 466 45.47 -15.39 13.51
N ILE A 467 44.18 -15.28 13.84
CA ILE A 467 43.26 -14.29 13.25
C ILE A 467 43.11 -13.11 14.22
N ARG A 468 43.28 -11.87 13.76
CA ARG A 468 43.13 -10.68 14.62
C ARG A 468 41.65 -10.43 14.88
N ALA A 469 41.15 -10.90 16.01
CA ALA A 469 39.73 -10.83 16.35
C ALA A 469 39.49 -10.17 17.71
N GLU A 470 38.46 -9.33 17.81
CA GLU A 470 38.06 -8.66 19.05
C GLU A 470 36.55 -8.75 19.30
N ALA A 471 36.17 -8.83 20.57
CA ALA A 471 34.77 -8.92 21.00
C ALA A 471 34.19 -7.52 21.31
N ILE A 472 32.94 -7.29 20.90
CA ILE A 472 32.23 -6.03 21.13
C ILE A 472 30.82 -6.28 21.69
N HIS A 473 30.59 -5.78 22.91
CA HIS A 473 29.32 -5.94 23.62
C HIS A 473 29.07 -4.80 24.62
N SER A 474 27.92 -4.81 25.29
CA SER A 474 27.47 -3.73 26.19
C SER A 474 28.42 -3.44 27.35
N LYS A 475 29.14 -4.45 27.87
CA LYS A 475 30.13 -4.25 28.94
C LYS A 475 31.44 -3.58 28.48
N VAL A 476 31.68 -3.40 27.17
CA VAL A 476 32.86 -2.67 26.67
C VAL A 476 32.60 -1.16 26.78
N PRO A 477 33.51 -0.35 27.37
CA PRO A 477 33.35 1.09 27.46
C PRO A 477 33.14 1.75 26.08
N PRO A 478 32.31 2.81 25.94
CA PRO A 478 32.02 3.45 24.66
C PRO A 478 33.26 3.82 23.84
N LYS A 479 34.24 4.50 24.46
CA LYS A 479 35.49 4.90 23.81
C LYS A 479 36.27 3.72 23.22
N LYS A 480 36.37 2.61 23.97
CA LYS A 480 37.07 1.40 23.51
C LYS A 480 36.33 0.70 22.37
N ARG A 481 34.99 0.78 22.34
CA ARG A 481 34.20 0.29 21.20
C ARG A 481 34.52 1.04 19.91
N GLU A 482 34.73 2.36 20.00
CA GLU A 482 35.14 3.19 18.87
C GLU A 482 36.53 2.79 18.37
N GLU A 483 37.51 2.66 19.26
CA GLU A 483 38.87 2.23 18.92
C GLU A 483 38.89 0.86 18.20
N ILE A 484 38.06 -0.09 18.63
CA ILE A 484 37.93 -1.41 17.99
C ILE A 484 37.30 -1.29 16.58
N ILE A 485 36.28 -0.45 16.41
CA ILE A 485 35.62 -0.25 15.12
C ILE A 485 36.57 0.44 14.12
N ASP A 486 37.32 1.44 14.57
CA ASP A 486 38.30 2.14 13.74
C ASP A 486 39.43 1.19 13.32
N ALA A 487 39.94 0.37 14.24
CA ALA A 487 40.94 -0.64 13.94
C ALA A 487 40.44 -1.70 12.94
N PHE A 488 39.16 -2.10 13.02
CA PHE A 488 38.56 -2.98 12.01
C PHE A 488 38.43 -2.29 10.64
N SER A 489 38.02 -1.02 10.61
CA SER A 489 37.93 -0.23 9.37
C SER A 489 39.27 -0.08 8.64
N GLN A 490 40.37 0.06 9.40
CA GLN A 490 41.73 0.18 8.88
C GLN A 490 42.35 -1.18 8.50
N GLY A 491 41.69 -2.29 8.86
CA GLY A 491 42.21 -3.64 8.65
C GLY A 491 43.28 -4.06 9.66
N ASP A 492 43.36 -3.41 10.83
CA ASP A 492 44.16 -3.86 11.98
C ASP A 492 43.50 -5.01 12.74
N ILE A 493 42.17 -5.07 12.70
CA ILE A 493 41.35 -6.19 13.18
C ILE A 493 40.70 -6.85 11.97
N ASP A 494 40.83 -8.17 11.89
CA ASP A 494 40.30 -8.97 10.78
C ASP A 494 38.83 -9.39 10.99
N VAL A 495 38.43 -9.67 12.24
CA VAL A 495 37.10 -10.19 12.57
C VAL A 495 36.54 -9.52 13.83
N LEU A 496 35.29 -9.04 13.75
CA LEU A 496 34.54 -8.55 14.91
C LEU A 496 33.57 -9.62 15.40
N VAL A 497 33.59 -9.90 16.71
CA VAL A 497 32.64 -10.81 17.36
C VAL A 497 31.67 -10.00 18.22
N ALA A 498 30.39 -9.97 17.84
CA ALA A 498 29.39 -9.12 18.46
C ALA A 498 28.18 -9.91 18.95
N VAL A 499 27.54 -9.45 20.03
CA VAL A 499 26.21 -9.94 20.40
C VAL A 499 25.17 -9.30 19.48
N ALA A 500 24.39 -10.14 18.80
CA ALA A 500 23.36 -9.79 17.83
C ALA A 500 22.13 -9.18 18.55
N SER A 501 22.24 -7.92 18.93
CA SER A 501 21.16 -7.14 19.52
C SER A 501 20.67 -6.07 18.54
N PRO A 502 19.36 -5.85 18.39
CA PRO A 502 18.81 -4.78 17.53
C PRO A 502 19.38 -3.37 17.82
N TYR A 503 19.87 -3.14 19.04
CA TYR A 503 20.43 -1.86 19.48
C TYR A 503 21.96 -1.88 19.62
N GLY A 504 22.62 -2.98 19.26
CA GLY A 504 24.06 -3.10 19.29
C GLY A 504 24.74 -2.17 18.28
N VAL A 505 25.91 -1.64 18.63
CA VAL A 505 26.68 -0.71 17.78
C VAL A 505 27.04 -1.37 16.44
N VAL A 506 27.42 -2.65 16.43
CA VAL A 506 27.74 -3.38 15.18
C VAL A 506 26.48 -3.63 14.33
N VAL A 507 25.35 -3.92 14.98
CA VAL A 507 24.09 -4.24 14.30
C VAL A 507 23.39 -3.00 13.75
N ARG A 508 23.56 -1.82 14.36
CA ARG A 508 22.89 -0.57 13.95
C ARG A 508 23.82 0.49 13.36
N GLY A 509 25.05 0.63 13.87
CA GLY A 509 25.94 1.78 13.67
C GLY A 509 27.24 1.49 12.93
N LEU A 510 27.41 0.32 12.33
CA LEU A 510 28.60 0.00 11.51
C LEU A 510 28.29 0.24 10.03
N ASP A 511 28.92 1.25 9.42
CA ASP A 511 28.77 1.59 8.00
C ASP A 511 30.13 1.60 7.30
N LEU A 512 30.61 0.40 6.97
CA LEU A 512 31.97 0.16 6.43
C LEU A 512 31.90 -0.70 5.16
N PRO A 513 31.44 -0.16 4.02
CA PRO A 513 31.26 -0.92 2.77
C PRO A 513 32.56 -1.53 2.25
N HIS A 514 33.72 -0.95 2.56
CA HIS A 514 35.03 -1.43 2.14
C HIS A 514 35.60 -2.56 3.01
N ALA A 515 35.15 -2.68 4.27
CA ALA A 515 35.75 -3.60 5.24
C ALA A 515 34.89 -4.84 5.51
N ALA A 516 33.56 -4.69 5.62
CA ALA A 516 32.68 -5.80 6.00
C ALA A 516 32.36 -6.70 4.80
N ARG A 517 32.81 -7.96 4.84
CA ARG A 517 32.70 -8.95 3.74
C ARG A 517 31.59 -9.96 3.94
N TYR A 518 31.50 -10.54 5.13
CA TYR A 518 30.56 -11.62 5.43
C TYR A 518 30.04 -11.55 6.87
N ALA A 519 28.82 -12.05 7.05
CA ALA A 519 28.17 -12.17 8.35
C ALA A 519 28.05 -13.65 8.69
N LEU A 520 28.43 -14.03 9.91
CA LEU A 520 28.33 -15.40 10.41
C LEU A 520 27.53 -15.42 11.71
N PHE A 521 26.37 -16.06 11.71
CA PHE A 521 25.52 -16.23 12.88
C PHE A 521 25.76 -17.59 13.52
N LEU A 522 26.10 -17.60 14.81
CA LEU A 522 26.27 -18.82 15.59
C LEU A 522 24.90 -19.30 16.11
N GLY A 523 24.10 -19.86 15.21
CA GLY A 523 22.72 -20.25 15.44
C GLY A 523 21.72 -19.22 14.92
N THR A 524 20.49 -19.66 14.66
CA THR A 524 19.41 -18.77 14.21
C THR A 524 19.09 -17.73 15.30
N PRO A 525 19.11 -16.40 15.01
CA PRO A 525 18.67 -15.38 15.95
C PRO A 525 17.23 -15.66 16.40
N ARG A 526 16.97 -15.61 17.71
CA ARG A 526 15.68 -16.04 18.28
C ARG A 526 15.25 -15.25 19.51
N GLN A 527 13.95 -15.22 19.72
CA GLN A 527 13.28 -14.83 20.95
C GLN A 527 12.79 -16.07 21.69
N ARG A 528 12.74 -15.99 23.02
CA ARG A 528 12.24 -17.05 23.91
C ARG A 528 11.04 -16.55 24.67
N ILE A 529 9.99 -17.37 24.74
CA ILE A 529 8.81 -17.15 25.57
C ILE A 529 8.65 -18.37 26.47
N ARG A 530 8.64 -18.17 27.78
CA ARG A 530 8.44 -19.24 28.76
C ARG A 530 6.94 -19.57 28.85
N LEU A 531 6.60 -20.86 28.89
CA LEU A 531 5.20 -21.32 29.05
C LEU A 531 4.73 -21.31 30.50
N THR A 532 5.68 -21.28 31.44
CA THR A 532 5.46 -21.12 32.88
C THR A 532 6.14 -19.83 33.37
N PRO A 533 5.66 -18.64 32.93
CA PRO A 533 6.36 -17.40 33.22
C PRO A 533 6.38 -17.09 34.72
N THR A 534 7.44 -16.43 35.19
CA THR A 534 7.48 -15.95 36.58
C THR A 534 6.52 -14.77 36.77
N PRO A 535 6.10 -14.46 38.02
CA PRO A 535 5.31 -13.28 38.30
C PRO A 535 5.96 -11.98 37.78
N GLU A 536 7.28 -11.87 37.88
CA GLU A 536 8.04 -10.73 37.36
C GLU A 536 7.95 -10.58 35.84
N GLU A 537 7.93 -11.69 35.11
CA GLU A 537 7.74 -11.73 33.65
C GLU A 537 6.30 -11.34 33.28
N LEU A 538 5.31 -11.89 33.98
CA LEU A 538 3.90 -11.54 33.77
C LEU A 538 3.65 -10.05 34.05
N ASN A 539 4.32 -9.49 35.06
CA ASN A 539 4.29 -8.06 35.42
C ASN A 539 5.02 -7.14 34.43
N ASP A 540 5.71 -7.66 33.42
CA ASP A 540 6.21 -6.84 32.31
C ASP A 540 5.19 -6.81 31.16
N PRO A 541 4.54 -5.66 30.90
CA PRO A 541 3.61 -5.53 29.78
C PRO A 541 4.23 -5.90 28.42
N ARG A 542 5.55 -5.71 28.26
CA ARG A 542 6.27 -6.07 27.02
C ARG A 542 6.33 -7.58 26.84
N TYR A 543 6.54 -8.33 27.92
CA TYR A 543 6.52 -9.79 27.91
C TYR A 543 5.14 -10.29 27.49
N VAL A 544 4.07 -9.79 28.13
CA VAL A 544 2.68 -10.19 27.83
C VAL A 544 2.32 -9.92 26.37
N ALA A 545 2.65 -8.74 25.84
CA ALA A 545 2.38 -8.40 24.45
C ALA A 545 3.13 -9.32 23.46
N THR A 546 4.38 -9.67 23.78
CA THR A 546 5.22 -10.56 22.97
C THR A 546 4.72 -12.00 23.02
N ALA A 547 4.36 -12.49 24.21
CA ALA A 547 3.83 -13.83 24.42
C ALA A 547 2.51 -14.04 23.66
N LEU A 548 1.56 -13.11 23.78
CA LEU A 548 0.30 -13.17 23.02
C LEU A 548 0.53 -13.13 21.50
N SER A 549 1.42 -12.26 21.02
CA SER A 549 1.74 -12.16 19.58
C SER A 549 2.35 -13.46 19.04
N THR A 550 3.12 -14.15 19.88
CA THR A 550 3.73 -15.45 19.57
C THR A 550 2.69 -16.56 19.56
N ILE A 551 1.90 -16.69 20.64
CA ILE A 551 0.90 -17.75 20.79
C ILE A 551 -0.20 -17.61 19.75
N ALA A 552 -0.65 -16.39 19.42
CA ALA A 552 -1.69 -16.17 18.42
C ALA A 552 -1.39 -16.87 17.08
N ARG A 553 -0.12 -16.87 16.67
CA ARG A 553 0.32 -17.48 15.40
C ARG A 553 0.26 -19.01 15.41
N LEU A 554 0.21 -19.61 16.58
CA LEU A 554 0.07 -21.06 16.76
C LEU A 554 -1.39 -21.51 16.76
N LEU A 555 -2.34 -20.60 16.95
CA LEU A 555 -3.75 -20.95 17.06
C LEU A 555 -4.35 -21.20 15.68
N ASP A 556 -4.90 -22.39 15.43
CA ASP A 556 -5.55 -22.73 14.15
C ASP A 556 -6.95 -22.11 13.99
N ASP A 557 -7.62 -21.87 15.11
CA ASP A 557 -8.95 -21.26 15.14
C ASP A 557 -8.88 -19.77 14.78
N ARG A 558 -9.53 -19.39 13.67
CA ARG A 558 -9.49 -18.02 13.14
C ARG A 558 -10.07 -16.99 14.11
N GLU A 559 -11.15 -17.34 14.82
CA GLU A 559 -11.82 -16.42 15.73
C GLU A 559 -10.97 -16.18 16.99
N ARG A 560 -10.46 -17.27 17.58
CA ARG A 560 -9.58 -17.24 18.74
C ARG A 560 -8.26 -16.56 18.43
N ARG A 561 -7.66 -16.85 17.26
CA ARG A 561 -6.47 -16.14 16.74
C ARG A 561 -6.73 -14.64 16.68
N ASN A 562 -7.80 -14.21 16.01
CA ASN A 562 -8.15 -12.78 15.89
C ASN A 562 -8.34 -12.12 17.26
N ARG A 563 -8.96 -12.81 18.22
CA ARG A 563 -9.15 -12.31 19.60
C ARG A 563 -7.81 -12.06 20.29
N VAL A 564 -6.90 -13.03 20.25
CA VAL A 564 -5.57 -12.95 20.87
C VAL A 564 -4.70 -11.91 20.17
N GLU A 565 -4.71 -11.85 18.83
CA GLU A 565 -4.03 -10.81 18.06
C GLU A 565 -4.56 -9.42 18.40
N ALA A 566 -5.87 -9.26 18.56
CA ALA A 566 -6.47 -7.99 18.93
C ALA A 566 -6.03 -7.55 20.34
N ALA A 567 -5.97 -8.47 21.31
CA ALA A 567 -5.45 -8.18 22.64
C ALA A 567 -3.97 -7.76 22.60
N ALA A 568 -3.13 -8.52 21.90
CA ALA A 568 -1.71 -8.22 21.71
C ALA A 568 -1.51 -6.84 21.05
N ASN A 569 -2.24 -6.57 19.97
CA ASN A 569 -2.15 -5.31 19.22
C ASN A 569 -2.63 -4.11 20.05
N ARG A 570 -3.69 -4.25 20.85
CA ARG A 570 -4.14 -3.20 21.77
C ARG A 570 -3.05 -2.84 22.78
N LEU A 571 -2.42 -3.84 23.38
CA LEU A 571 -1.33 -3.61 24.33
C LEU A 571 -0.09 -3.01 23.64
N TRP A 572 0.35 -3.55 22.50
CA TRP A 572 1.44 -2.94 21.71
C TRP A 572 1.16 -1.48 21.33
N ASN A 573 -0.07 -1.13 21.01
CA ASN A 573 -0.46 0.26 20.72
C ASN A 573 -0.39 1.19 21.93
N VAL A 574 -0.45 0.66 23.16
CA VAL A 574 -0.20 1.41 24.39
C VAL A 574 1.30 1.55 24.61
N LEU A 575 2.05 0.44 24.56
CA LEU A 575 3.50 0.41 24.84
C LEU A 575 4.32 1.23 23.84
N ASN A 576 3.92 1.23 22.56
CA ASN A 576 4.59 2.00 21.51
C ASN A 576 4.44 3.53 21.64
N ARG A 577 3.68 4.04 22.62
CA ARG A 577 3.56 5.49 22.88
C ARG A 577 4.75 6.05 23.67
N GLY A 578 5.56 5.20 24.31
CA GLY A 578 6.77 5.61 25.02
C GLY A 578 7.36 4.48 25.89
N PRO A 579 8.71 4.36 26.01
CA PRO A 579 9.35 3.31 26.80
C PRO A 579 8.94 3.30 28.27
N TRP A 580 8.76 4.48 28.88
CA TRP A 580 8.36 4.66 30.29
C TRP A 580 6.97 4.11 30.61
N ILE A 581 6.15 3.77 29.60
CA ILE A 581 4.73 3.41 29.82
C ILE A 581 4.66 2.00 30.37
N ALA A 582 5.51 1.12 29.86
CA ALA A 582 5.64 -0.22 30.42
C ALA A 582 6.03 -0.15 31.90
N ASP A 583 7.02 0.70 32.22
CA ASP A 583 7.53 0.88 33.58
C ASP A 583 6.45 1.51 34.48
N ARG A 584 5.74 2.53 34.02
CA ARG A 584 4.62 3.16 34.76
C ARG A 584 3.42 2.25 34.96
N ILE A 585 3.06 1.41 33.99
CA ILE A 585 2.02 0.39 34.16
C ILE A 585 2.49 -0.61 35.22
N LYS A 586 3.72 -1.10 35.09
CA LYS A 586 4.32 -2.07 36.02
C LYS A 586 4.39 -1.52 37.45
N GLU A 587 4.78 -0.25 37.63
CA GLU A 587 4.83 0.43 38.94
C GLU A 587 3.43 0.68 39.53
N ALA A 588 2.41 0.84 38.69
CA ALA A 588 1.04 1.12 39.11
C ALA A 588 0.24 -0.15 39.44
N THR A 589 0.62 -1.30 38.90
CA THR A 589 -0.11 -2.56 39.08
C THR A 589 0.37 -3.34 40.29
N PRO A 590 -0.52 -4.12 40.94
CA PRO A 590 -0.13 -5.06 41.98
C PRO A 590 0.98 -6.01 41.53
N ASP A 591 1.86 -6.41 42.45
CA ASP A 591 2.90 -7.41 42.19
C ASP A 591 2.34 -8.81 41.87
N ASP A 592 1.08 -9.08 42.23
CA ASP A 592 0.38 -10.31 41.85
C ASP A 592 -0.29 -10.16 40.47
N PRO A 593 0.14 -10.93 39.45
CA PRO A 593 -0.46 -10.90 38.12
C PRO A 593 -1.94 -11.28 38.09
N GLU A 594 -2.40 -12.17 39.00
CA GLU A 594 -3.81 -12.55 39.04
C GLU A 594 -4.70 -11.41 39.53
N GLU A 595 -4.23 -10.65 40.53
CA GLU A 595 -4.96 -9.47 41.01
C GLU A 595 -5.06 -8.41 39.90
N THR A 596 -3.98 -8.22 39.14
CA THR A 596 -3.97 -7.31 37.99
C THR A 596 -4.93 -7.79 36.90
N ALA A 597 -4.97 -9.08 36.58
CA ALA A 597 -5.87 -9.63 35.56
C ALA A 597 -7.35 -9.44 35.90
N ARG A 598 -7.73 -9.45 37.19
CA ARG A 598 -9.11 -9.20 37.65
C ARG A 598 -9.59 -7.76 37.34
N LEU A 599 -8.68 -6.84 37.02
CA LEU A 599 -9.03 -5.48 36.60
C LEU A 599 -9.45 -5.38 35.12
N ALA A 600 -9.44 -6.49 34.35
CA ALA A 600 -9.74 -6.49 32.92
C ALA A 600 -11.13 -5.89 32.58
N ASP A 601 -12.11 -6.18 33.43
CA ASP A 601 -13.50 -5.74 33.25
C ASP A 601 -13.87 -4.50 34.07
N ALA A 602 -13.00 -4.08 35.00
CA ALA A 602 -13.21 -2.90 35.83
C ALA A 602 -13.21 -1.62 35.00
N ASP A 603 -14.02 -0.65 35.44
CA ASP A 603 -14.05 0.67 34.81
C ASP A 603 -12.76 1.46 35.15
N PRO A 604 -12.20 2.28 34.25
CA PRO A 604 -11.01 3.07 34.54
C PRO A 604 -11.13 3.95 35.79
N ASP A 605 -12.32 4.44 36.13
CA ASP A 605 -12.53 5.24 37.35
C ASP A 605 -12.40 4.40 38.62
N GLU A 606 -12.80 3.12 38.55
CA GLU A 606 -12.62 2.16 39.64
C GLU A 606 -11.15 1.81 39.81
N ILE A 607 -10.44 1.55 38.70
CA ILE A 607 -9.01 1.25 38.70
C ILE A 607 -8.21 2.44 39.24
N ALA A 608 -8.55 3.66 38.82
CA ALA A 608 -7.92 4.90 39.29
C ALA A 608 -8.03 5.04 40.81
N ARG A 609 -9.22 4.79 41.38
CA ARG A 609 -9.42 4.82 42.84
C ARG A 609 -8.70 3.69 43.57
N ARG A 610 -8.74 2.47 43.02
CA ARG A 610 -8.18 1.27 43.68
C ARG A 610 -6.66 1.30 43.73
N LEU A 611 -6.02 1.85 42.70
CA LEU A 611 -4.56 1.90 42.58
C LEU A 611 -3.96 3.27 42.90
N ASP A 612 -4.80 4.25 43.26
CA ASP A 612 -4.40 5.65 43.50
C ASP A 612 -3.57 6.24 42.34
N VAL A 613 -4.11 6.11 41.12
CA VAL A 613 -3.46 6.59 39.88
C VAL A 613 -4.39 7.48 39.08
N ASP A 614 -3.80 8.30 38.21
CA ASP A 614 -4.58 9.12 37.28
C ASP A 614 -5.37 8.27 36.26
N GLU A 615 -6.46 8.84 35.75
CA GLU A 615 -7.37 8.19 34.80
C GLU A 615 -6.65 7.64 33.54
N TRP A 616 -5.61 8.34 33.07
CA TRP A 616 -4.86 7.89 31.90
C TRP A 616 -4.05 6.63 32.22
N THR A 617 -3.40 6.57 33.39
CA THR A 617 -2.71 5.37 33.88
C THR A 617 -3.69 4.23 34.07
N ALA A 618 -4.84 4.48 34.70
CA ALA A 618 -5.89 3.47 34.91
C ALA A 618 -6.42 2.85 33.61
N ARG A 619 -6.64 3.66 32.56
CA ARG A 619 -7.04 3.16 31.21
C ARG A 619 -5.99 2.24 30.58
N ASN A 620 -4.70 2.54 30.77
CA ASN A 620 -3.62 1.72 30.24
C ASN A 620 -3.43 0.44 31.07
N VAL A 621 -3.57 0.53 32.39
CA VAL A 621 -3.61 -0.64 33.30
C VAL A 621 -4.74 -1.57 32.89
N ARG A 622 -5.94 -1.07 32.60
CA ARG A 622 -7.05 -1.90 32.08
C ARG A 622 -6.69 -2.64 30.79
N THR A 623 -6.04 -1.95 29.85
CA THR A 623 -5.63 -2.56 28.57
C THR A 623 -4.61 -3.69 28.80
N TYR A 624 -3.67 -3.46 29.72
CA TYR A 624 -2.71 -4.47 30.14
C TYR A 624 -3.39 -5.63 30.89
N ALA A 625 -4.29 -5.37 31.83
CA ALA A 625 -5.07 -6.38 32.56
C ALA A 625 -5.88 -7.28 31.61
N GLN A 626 -6.52 -6.73 30.58
CA GLN A 626 -7.24 -7.51 29.56
C GLN A 626 -6.32 -8.43 28.76
N ALA A 627 -5.13 -7.93 28.39
CA ALA A 627 -4.13 -8.72 27.69
C ALA A 627 -3.55 -9.82 28.61
N LEU A 628 -3.24 -9.48 29.86
CA LEU A 628 -2.75 -10.41 30.88
C LEU A 628 -3.78 -11.50 31.16
N ALA A 629 -5.06 -11.15 31.33
CA ALA A 629 -6.14 -12.12 31.50
C ALA A 629 -6.25 -13.07 30.29
N THR A 630 -6.13 -12.53 29.06
CA THR A 630 -6.10 -13.34 27.84
C THR A 630 -4.90 -14.30 27.84
N LEU A 631 -3.73 -13.83 28.29
CA LEU A 631 -2.53 -14.66 28.35
C LEU A 631 -2.67 -15.76 29.41
N LEU A 632 -3.15 -15.44 30.61
CA LEU A 632 -3.40 -16.41 31.68
C LEU A 632 -4.44 -17.46 31.26
N GLU A 633 -5.49 -17.08 30.54
CA GLU A 633 -6.45 -18.03 29.95
C GLU A 633 -5.76 -19.02 29.03
N LEU A 634 -4.84 -18.55 28.17
CA LEU A 634 -4.08 -19.40 27.25
C LEU A 634 -3.09 -20.30 28.00
N LEU A 635 -2.37 -19.74 28.98
CA LEU A 635 -1.41 -20.48 29.79
C LEU A 635 -2.07 -21.48 30.77
N GLY A 636 -3.38 -21.37 31.01
CA GLY A 636 -4.15 -22.37 31.75
C GLY A 636 -4.23 -23.73 31.05
N ASP A 637 -3.91 -23.79 29.74
CA ASP A 637 -3.85 -25.01 28.93
C ASP A 637 -2.50 -25.08 28.19
N THR A 638 -1.41 -25.16 28.96
CA THR A 638 -0.04 -25.26 28.41
C THR A 638 0.12 -26.47 27.49
N GLU A 639 -0.50 -27.61 27.81
CA GLU A 639 -0.46 -28.83 26.99
C GLU A 639 -0.99 -28.59 25.56
N ARG A 640 -2.07 -27.83 25.41
CA ARG A 640 -2.58 -27.47 24.08
C ARG A 640 -1.60 -26.58 23.33
N ILE A 641 -1.01 -25.58 23.99
CA ILE A 641 -0.03 -24.69 23.35
C ILE A 641 1.19 -25.49 22.91
N GLU A 642 1.70 -26.39 23.75
CA GLU A 642 2.82 -27.26 23.40
C GLU A 642 2.50 -28.14 22.20
N ARG A 643 1.30 -28.70 22.13
CA ARG A 643 0.83 -29.51 21.00
C ARG A 643 0.79 -28.71 19.70
N LEU A 644 0.23 -27.50 19.74
CA LEU A 644 0.18 -26.59 18.58
C LEU A 644 1.59 -26.17 18.15
N ALA A 645 2.47 -25.86 19.10
CA ALA A 645 3.86 -25.53 18.81
C ALA A 645 4.63 -26.70 18.17
N ARG A 646 4.39 -27.94 18.60
CA ARG A 646 4.98 -29.15 17.96
C ARG A 646 4.49 -29.39 16.54
N GLN A 647 3.23 -29.05 16.26
CA GLN A 647 2.63 -29.12 14.92
C GLN A 647 3.10 -27.97 14.00
N ALA A 648 3.51 -26.84 14.58
CA ALA A 648 4.01 -25.71 13.83
C ALA A 648 5.36 -26.02 13.16
N LYS A 649 5.50 -25.60 11.90
CA LYS A 649 6.73 -25.80 11.11
C LYS A 649 7.77 -24.68 11.27
N THR A 650 7.41 -23.58 11.94
CA THR A 650 8.16 -22.30 11.94
C THR A 650 8.50 -21.78 13.34
N VAL A 651 8.24 -22.60 14.37
CA VAL A 651 8.41 -22.28 15.78
C VAL A 651 8.97 -23.51 16.48
N ALA A 652 9.88 -23.35 17.42
CA ALA A 652 10.45 -24.47 18.16
C ALA A 652 9.99 -24.52 19.61
N LEU A 653 9.98 -25.72 20.19
CA LEU A 653 9.71 -25.95 21.60
C LEU A 653 10.98 -26.53 22.25
N ARG A 654 11.45 -25.96 23.36
CA ARG A 654 12.59 -26.48 24.12
C ARG A 654 12.26 -26.51 25.60
N THR A 655 12.58 -27.62 26.25
CA THR A 655 12.50 -27.74 27.72
C THR A 655 13.90 -27.63 28.29
N ARG A 656 14.09 -26.79 29.31
CA ARG A 656 15.35 -26.61 30.04
C ARG A 656 15.08 -26.60 31.53
N GLY A 657 15.62 -27.60 32.23
CA GLY A 657 15.22 -27.85 33.62
C GLY A 657 13.72 -28.14 33.68
N ASP A 658 13.02 -27.41 34.56
CA ASP A 658 11.57 -27.53 34.75
C ASP A 658 10.75 -26.58 33.84
N ASP A 659 11.42 -25.72 33.05
CA ASP A 659 10.76 -24.72 32.22
C ASP A 659 10.66 -25.16 30.74
N THR A 660 9.49 -24.98 30.14
CA THR A 660 9.31 -25.11 28.67
C THR A 660 9.26 -23.73 28.01
N TYR A 661 9.97 -23.60 26.90
CA TYR A 661 10.07 -22.38 26.10
C TYR A 661 9.57 -22.60 24.68
N ILE A 662 8.85 -21.60 24.17
CA ILE A 662 8.61 -21.40 22.74
C ILE A 662 9.72 -20.50 22.20
N GLU A 663 10.47 -21.01 21.23
CA GLU A 663 11.48 -20.24 20.50
C GLU A 663 10.95 -19.80 19.13
N VAL A 664 11.17 -18.53 18.84
CA VAL A 664 10.67 -17.88 17.63
C VAL A 664 11.82 -17.14 16.93
N PRO A 665 11.99 -17.25 15.59
CA PRO A 665 13.09 -16.58 14.91
C PRO A 665 12.94 -15.05 14.94
N ASP A 666 14.04 -14.38 15.29
CA ASP A 666 14.20 -12.92 15.30
C ASP A 666 14.72 -12.42 13.96
N MET A 667 13.77 -12.32 13.03
CA MET A 667 13.99 -11.85 11.68
C MET A 667 14.58 -10.43 11.63
N ARG A 668 14.16 -9.52 12.54
CA ARG A 668 14.61 -8.12 12.51
C ARG A 668 16.11 -8.03 12.78
N THR A 669 16.57 -8.73 13.81
CA THR A 669 17.99 -8.78 14.15
C THR A 669 18.80 -9.38 13.01
N TYR A 670 18.34 -10.49 12.42
CA TYR A 670 19.02 -11.13 11.29
C TYR A 670 19.20 -10.19 10.09
N VAL A 671 18.12 -9.56 9.63
CA VAL A 671 18.14 -8.65 8.46
C VAL A 671 19.02 -7.42 8.71
N GLN A 672 18.95 -6.81 9.90
CA GLN A 672 19.76 -5.64 10.23
C GLN A 672 21.26 -5.96 10.34
N ALA A 673 21.60 -7.12 10.91
CA ALA A 673 22.97 -7.56 11.10
C ALA A 673 23.59 -8.04 9.77
N SER A 674 22.87 -8.88 9.01
CA SER A 674 23.33 -9.32 7.68
C SER A 674 23.41 -8.15 6.69
N GLY A 675 22.51 -7.18 6.75
CA GLY A 675 22.58 -5.95 5.94
C GLY A 675 23.87 -5.13 6.13
N ARG A 676 24.69 -5.41 7.15
CA ARG A 676 25.97 -4.72 7.34
C ARG A 676 27.03 -5.14 6.34
N VAL A 677 26.87 -6.27 5.67
CA VAL A 677 27.82 -6.79 4.67
C VAL A 677 27.42 -6.48 3.23
N SER A 678 26.30 -5.78 3.04
CA SER A 678 25.83 -5.32 1.73
C SER A 678 25.37 -3.88 1.88
N ARG A 679 26.19 -2.92 1.44
CA ARG A 679 25.91 -1.49 1.52
C ARG A 679 25.99 -0.87 0.13
N LEU A 680 25.14 0.12 -0.09
CA LEU A 680 25.19 0.91 -1.31
C LEU A 680 26.38 1.87 -1.22
N PHE A 681 27.14 1.96 -2.31
CA PHE A 681 28.32 2.80 -2.51
C PHE A 681 28.27 3.40 -3.93
N ALA A 682 29.20 4.30 -4.25
CA ALA A 682 29.19 5.04 -5.52
C ALA A 682 29.08 4.17 -6.80
N GLY A 683 29.60 2.94 -6.77
CA GLY A 683 29.51 1.97 -7.89
C GLY A 683 28.41 0.92 -7.76
N GLY A 684 27.36 1.17 -6.96
CA GLY A 684 26.22 0.28 -6.79
C GLY A 684 26.15 -0.38 -5.41
N ILE A 685 25.52 -1.55 -5.29
CA ILE A 685 25.35 -2.24 -4.00
C ILE A 685 26.37 -3.36 -3.84
N THR A 686 27.21 -3.28 -2.80
CA THR A 686 28.23 -4.30 -2.54
C THR A 686 27.56 -5.65 -2.33
N PHE A 687 28.05 -6.69 -3.00
CA PHE A 687 27.67 -8.05 -2.72
C PHE A 687 28.24 -8.51 -1.36
N GLY A 688 27.48 -9.35 -0.66
CA GLY A 688 27.89 -9.96 0.61
C GLY A 688 27.33 -11.36 0.78
N ILE A 689 27.86 -12.09 1.76
CA ILE A 689 27.35 -13.42 2.13
C ILE A 689 26.98 -13.44 3.62
N SER A 690 25.83 -14.02 3.92
CA SER A 690 25.31 -14.17 5.28
C SER A 690 25.12 -15.65 5.57
N THR A 691 25.83 -16.14 6.58
CA THR A 691 25.88 -17.56 6.93
C THR A 691 25.26 -17.80 8.30
N VAL A 692 24.45 -18.83 8.43
CA VAL A 692 23.89 -19.28 9.73
C VAL A 692 24.35 -20.70 9.99
N LEU A 693 25.03 -20.93 11.12
CA LEU A 693 25.30 -22.28 11.59
C LEU A 693 24.04 -22.89 12.17
N VAL A 694 23.66 -24.07 11.70
CA VAL A 694 22.43 -24.77 12.07
C VAL A 694 22.81 -26.19 12.41
N ASP A 695 22.46 -26.62 13.62
CA ASP A 695 22.59 -28.03 13.99
C ASP A 695 21.44 -28.81 13.35
N THR A 696 21.75 -29.59 12.32
CA THR A 696 20.73 -30.37 11.57
C THR A 696 20.22 -31.57 12.35
N ASP A 697 20.93 -32.02 13.38
CA ASP A 697 20.48 -33.08 14.27
C ASP A 697 19.44 -32.56 15.28
N ASP A 698 19.31 -31.24 15.40
CA ASP A 698 18.35 -30.56 16.27
C ASP A 698 17.14 -30.02 15.48
N GLU A 699 16.02 -30.75 15.56
CA GLU A 699 14.75 -30.39 14.91
C GLU A 699 14.28 -28.96 15.28
N ALA A 700 14.62 -28.47 16.49
CA ALA A 700 14.29 -27.11 16.89
C ALA A 700 15.05 -26.06 16.07
N GLU A 701 16.33 -26.30 15.74
CA GLU A 701 17.10 -25.41 14.87
C GLU A 701 16.54 -25.38 13.44
N LEU A 702 16.16 -26.55 12.90
CA LEU A 702 15.54 -26.64 11.57
C LEU A 702 14.19 -25.89 11.51
N ARG A 703 13.34 -26.01 12.53
CA ARG A 703 12.09 -25.24 12.64
C ARG A 703 12.34 -23.74 12.71
N LEU A 704 13.37 -23.30 13.44
CA LEU A 704 13.74 -21.89 13.54
C LEU A 704 14.29 -21.34 12.22
N LEU A 705 15.13 -22.11 11.52
CA LEU A 705 15.64 -21.76 10.19
C LEU A 705 14.48 -21.62 9.18
N ASN A 706 13.61 -22.63 9.11
CA ASN A 706 12.42 -22.59 8.24
C ASN A 706 11.52 -21.40 8.58
N GLY A 707 11.32 -21.13 9.87
CA GLY A 707 10.58 -19.95 10.33
C GLY A 707 11.25 -18.64 9.96
N LEU A 708 12.58 -18.54 9.98
CA LEU A 708 13.31 -17.36 9.55
C LEU A 708 13.11 -17.13 8.04
N ILE A 709 13.32 -18.16 7.21
CA ILE A 709 13.15 -18.12 5.75
C ILE A 709 11.72 -17.73 5.39
N THR A 710 10.74 -18.45 5.94
CA THR A 710 9.31 -18.21 5.69
C THR A 710 8.91 -16.78 6.07
N ARG A 711 9.39 -16.28 7.20
CA ARG A 711 9.11 -14.90 7.64
C ARG A 711 9.79 -13.87 6.76
N MET A 712 11.03 -14.12 6.34
CA MET A 712 11.73 -13.23 5.42
C MET A 712 11.01 -13.15 4.08
N TYR A 713 10.59 -14.29 3.53
CA TYR A 713 9.78 -14.34 2.31
C TYR A 713 8.47 -13.56 2.46
N HIS A 714 7.67 -13.82 3.50
CA HIS A 714 6.39 -13.14 3.68
C HIS A 714 6.48 -11.67 4.10
N ALA A 715 7.48 -11.30 4.91
CA ALA A 715 7.63 -9.93 5.42
C ALA A 715 8.32 -9.01 4.43
N TYR A 716 9.23 -9.55 3.61
CA TYR A 716 10.12 -8.75 2.78
C TYR A 716 10.02 -9.08 1.29
N GLY A 717 9.47 -10.23 0.90
CA GLY A 717 9.44 -10.65 -0.50
C GLY A 717 10.83 -10.92 -1.05
N ILE A 718 11.76 -11.34 -0.20
CA ILE A 718 13.10 -11.75 -0.63
C ILE A 718 12.93 -13.04 -1.43
N GLU A 719 12.96 -12.93 -2.76
CA GLU A 719 12.81 -14.06 -3.69
C GLU A 719 14.10 -14.86 -3.86
N ARG A 720 15.27 -14.33 -3.45
CA ARG A 720 16.54 -15.05 -3.59
C ARG A 720 16.52 -16.33 -2.72
N PRO A 721 16.71 -17.51 -3.32
CA PRO A 721 16.65 -18.76 -2.59
C PRO A 721 17.83 -18.86 -1.62
N TRP A 722 17.52 -19.27 -0.40
CA TRP A 722 18.53 -19.71 0.56
C TRP A 722 19.24 -20.94 0.00
N ARG A 723 20.54 -21.03 0.25
CA ARG A 723 21.35 -22.20 -0.10
C ARG A 723 21.88 -22.87 1.16
N SER A 724 22.37 -24.10 1.06
CA SER A 724 23.15 -24.75 2.10
C SER A 724 24.64 -24.82 1.72
N TYR A 725 25.53 -25.16 2.65
CA TYR A 725 26.93 -25.47 2.33
C TYR A 725 27.60 -26.28 3.44
N PRO A 726 28.39 -27.32 3.15
CA PRO A 726 28.62 -27.94 1.83
C PRO A 726 27.58 -29.03 1.50
N GLU A 727 26.81 -29.46 2.51
CA GLU A 727 25.82 -30.53 2.41
C GLU A 727 24.40 -29.97 2.29
N PRO A 728 23.48 -30.68 1.59
CA PRO A 728 22.09 -30.28 1.50
C PRO A 728 21.42 -30.26 2.88
N ILE A 729 20.42 -29.40 3.05
CA ILE A 729 19.52 -29.42 4.21
C ILE A 729 18.12 -29.72 3.69
N GLU A 730 17.61 -30.90 4.00
CA GLU A 730 16.30 -31.38 3.55
C GLU A 730 15.48 -31.89 4.73
N ASP A 731 14.31 -31.29 4.92
CA ASP A 731 13.29 -31.79 5.83
C ASP A 731 11.91 -31.68 5.16
N ARG A 732 11.40 -32.83 4.69
CA ARG A 732 10.11 -32.93 4.01
C ARG A 732 8.92 -32.58 4.91
N ASN A 733 9.04 -32.81 6.22
CA ASN A 733 7.95 -32.49 7.16
C ASN A 733 7.82 -30.98 7.32
N LEU A 734 8.96 -30.28 7.34
CA LEU A 734 9.01 -28.81 7.42
C LEU A 734 8.78 -28.13 6.06
N GLY A 735 8.95 -28.86 4.96
CA GLY A 735 8.96 -28.28 3.60
C GLY A 735 10.22 -27.45 3.37
N LEU A 736 11.32 -27.80 4.02
CA LEU A 736 12.60 -27.13 3.95
C LEU A 736 13.52 -27.92 3.01
N GLU A 737 13.94 -27.30 1.92
CA GLU A 737 14.83 -27.91 0.93
C GLU A 737 15.83 -26.84 0.48
N LEU A 738 17.08 -26.98 0.89
CA LEU A 738 18.16 -26.04 0.59
C LEU A 738 19.25 -26.74 -0.19
N GLU A 739 19.38 -26.39 -1.47
CA GLU A 739 20.43 -26.91 -2.33
C GLU A 739 21.82 -26.43 -1.89
N PRO A 740 22.82 -27.31 -1.85
CA PRO A 740 24.16 -26.93 -1.42
C PRO A 740 24.86 -26.10 -2.49
N LEU A 741 25.69 -25.15 -2.05
CA LEU A 741 26.70 -24.53 -2.89
C LEU A 741 27.87 -25.50 -3.09
N THR A 742 28.32 -25.64 -4.33
CA THR A 742 29.60 -26.26 -4.65
C THR A 742 30.75 -25.35 -4.19
N ASP A 743 31.94 -25.92 -3.99
CA ASP A 743 33.12 -25.13 -3.66
C ASP A 743 33.43 -24.07 -4.73
N GLU A 744 33.25 -24.41 -6.01
CA GLU A 744 33.43 -23.50 -7.14
C GLU A 744 32.41 -22.35 -7.17
N GLU A 745 31.15 -22.61 -6.79
CA GLU A 745 30.16 -21.54 -6.62
C GLU A 745 30.54 -20.64 -5.45
N LEU A 746 30.90 -21.22 -4.29
CA LEU A 746 31.28 -20.45 -3.11
C LEU A 746 32.53 -19.61 -3.37
N ASP A 747 33.53 -20.14 -4.08
CA ASP A 747 34.73 -19.40 -4.47
C ASP A 747 34.40 -18.22 -5.40
N ARG A 748 33.49 -18.42 -6.37
CA ARG A 748 33.00 -17.33 -7.22
C ARG A 748 32.28 -16.24 -6.42
N LEU A 749 31.48 -16.63 -5.42
CA LEU A 749 30.82 -15.66 -4.53
C LEU A 749 31.84 -14.87 -3.70
N ILE A 750 32.85 -15.55 -3.14
CA ILE A 750 33.92 -14.91 -2.35
C ILE A 750 34.76 -13.98 -3.23
N GLN A 751 35.14 -14.43 -4.43
CA GLN A 751 35.88 -13.61 -5.40
C GLN A 751 35.11 -12.35 -5.76
N ARG A 752 33.80 -12.47 -6.03
CA ARG A 752 32.93 -11.31 -6.28
C ARG A 752 32.91 -10.33 -5.09
N ILE A 753 32.88 -10.84 -3.85
CA ILE A 753 32.96 -9.99 -2.66
C ILE A 753 34.29 -9.24 -2.63
N ASP A 754 35.41 -9.93 -2.89
CA ASP A 754 36.75 -9.32 -2.90
C ASP A 754 36.88 -8.25 -3.98
N GLU A 755 36.46 -8.55 -5.20
CA GLU A 755 36.44 -7.59 -6.32
C GLU A 755 35.59 -6.35 -5.98
N ASP A 756 34.41 -6.55 -5.37
CA ASP A 756 33.55 -5.45 -4.92
C ASP A 756 34.25 -4.59 -3.85
N ARG A 757 34.92 -5.21 -2.85
CA ARG A 757 35.62 -4.44 -1.80
C ARG A 757 36.84 -3.69 -2.33
N GLU A 758 37.60 -4.31 -3.23
CA GLU A 758 38.72 -3.65 -3.89
C GLU A 758 38.25 -2.48 -4.76
N ARG A 759 37.14 -2.66 -5.49
CA ARG A 759 36.52 -1.57 -6.27
C ARG A 759 36.10 -0.42 -5.36
N VAL A 760 35.38 -0.71 -4.27
CA VAL A 760 34.99 0.30 -3.27
C VAL A 760 36.22 1.04 -2.73
N LEU A 761 37.30 0.32 -2.38
CA LEU A 761 38.54 0.93 -1.88
C LEU A 761 39.22 1.83 -2.91
N LYS A 762 39.32 1.40 -4.17
CA LYS A 762 39.90 2.21 -5.25
C LYS A 762 39.09 3.47 -5.50
N ILE A 763 37.75 3.35 -5.52
CA ILE A 763 36.85 4.51 -5.64
C ILE A 763 37.02 5.46 -4.45
N MET A 764 37.04 4.94 -3.21
CA MET A 764 37.23 5.76 -2.00
C MET A 764 38.58 6.49 -1.98
N LYS A 765 39.60 5.95 -2.65
CA LYS A 765 40.92 6.56 -2.80
C LYS A 765 41.04 7.47 -4.03
N GLY A 766 40.02 7.54 -4.89
CA GLY A 766 40.06 8.26 -6.16
C GLY A 766 40.96 7.62 -7.22
N GLU A 767 41.24 6.32 -7.11
CA GLU A 767 42.07 5.55 -8.06
C GLU A 767 41.25 4.93 -9.21
N LEU A 768 39.92 4.93 -9.10
CA LEU A 768 39.00 4.35 -10.08
C LEU A 768 37.74 5.22 -10.16
N GLU A 769 37.42 5.67 -11.37
CA GLU A 769 36.13 6.27 -11.67
C GLU A 769 35.08 5.15 -11.71
N PRO A 770 33.92 5.30 -11.06
CA PRO A 770 32.86 4.32 -11.14
C PRO A 770 32.29 4.27 -12.56
N GLU A 771 32.03 3.05 -13.03
CA GLU A 771 31.29 2.83 -14.27
C GLU A 771 29.88 3.43 -14.16
N GLU A 772 29.31 3.88 -15.27
CA GLU A 772 27.88 4.23 -15.39
C GLU A 772 27.06 3.01 -14.93
N THR A 773 26.58 3.03 -13.68
CA THR A 773 25.76 1.94 -13.15
C THR A 773 24.45 1.85 -13.91
N GLU A 774 23.95 0.63 -14.18
CA GLU A 774 22.51 0.39 -14.38
C GLU A 774 21.77 1.17 -13.27
N GLU A 775 20.91 2.12 -13.65
CA GLU A 775 20.28 3.12 -12.77
C GLU A 775 19.58 2.49 -11.56
N LEU A 776 20.33 2.23 -10.49
CA LEU A 776 19.79 1.75 -9.23
C LEU A 776 18.91 2.85 -8.64
N ALA A 777 17.66 2.51 -8.33
CA ALA A 777 16.68 3.39 -7.68
C ALA A 777 16.10 4.54 -8.52
N ARG A 778 15.66 4.26 -9.76
CA ARG A 778 14.74 5.16 -10.49
C ARG A 778 13.50 5.49 -9.65
N SER A 779 13.08 6.75 -9.69
CA SER A 779 11.81 7.17 -9.12
C SER A 779 10.67 6.90 -10.10
N ALA A 780 9.59 6.30 -9.60
CA ALA A 780 8.43 5.94 -10.40
C ALA A 780 7.16 6.56 -9.80
N LEU A 781 6.39 7.29 -10.62
CA LEU A 781 5.05 7.77 -10.25
C LEU A 781 4.00 6.87 -10.89
N MET A 782 3.26 6.12 -10.09
CA MET A 782 2.12 5.33 -10.53
C MET A 782 0.80 6.09 -10.34
N ILE A 783 0.09 6.31 -11.44
CA ILE A 783 -1.21 7.00 -11.46
C ILE A 783 -2.33 5.96 -11.62
N VAL A 784 -3.24 5.89 -10.66
CA VAL A 784 -4.38 4.96 -10.67
C VAL A 784 -5.72 5.70 -10.60
N GLU A 785 -6.84 5.02 -10.84
CA GLU A 785 -8.14 5.68 -10.90
C GLU A 785 -8.71 6.01 -9.51
N SER A 786 -8.51 5.16 -8.50
CA SER A 786 -9.20 5.25 -7.21
C SER A 786 -8.26 5.37 -6.00
N PRO A 787 -8.60 6.19 -4.98
CA PRO A 787 -7.77 6.34 -3.77
C PRO A 787 -7.56 5.04 -2.99
N ASN A 788 -8.55 4.15 -3.01
CA ASN A 788 -8.45 2.85 -2.35
C ASN A 788 -7.41 1.96 -3.03
N LYS A 789 -7.37 1.96 -4.37
CA LYS A 789 -6.37 1.21 -5.14
C LYS A 789 -4.97 1.77 -4.86
N ALA A 790 -4.79 3.09 -4.87
CA ALA A 790 -3.50 3.72 -4.56
C ALA A 790 -2.96 3.29 -3.18
N ARG A 791 -3.80 3.37 -2.15
CA ARG A 791 -3.45 2.93 -0.79
C ARG A 791 -3.13 1.43 -0.72
N MET A 792 -3.93 0.60 -1.39
CA MET A 792 -3.77 -0.86 -1.38
C MET A 792 -2.46 -1.28 -2.04
N ILE A 793 -2.15 -0.74 -3.24
CA ILE A 793 -0.89 -0.96 -3.95
C ILE A 793 0.29 -0.63 -3.05
N ALA A 794 0.32 0.59 -2.50
CA ALA A 794 1.42 1.01 -1.64
C ALA A 794 1.55 0.14 -0.37
N SER A 795 0.42 -0.33 0.18
CA SER A 795 0.39 -1.19 1.36
C SER A 795 0.86 -2.64 1.11
N LEU A 796 0.91 -3.11 -0.14
CA LEU A 796 1.44 -4.43 -0.50
C LEU A 796 2.98 -4.47 -0.45
N PHE A 797 3.62 -3.33 -0.66
CA PHE A 797 5.08 -3.18 -0.65
C PHE A 797 5.62 -2.59 0.66
N ALA A 798 4.80 -1.82 1.39
CA ALA A 798 5.14 -1.33 2.72
C ALA A 798 4.01 -1.57 3.72
N ARG A 799 4.35 -2.12 4.88
CA ARG A 799 3.39 -2.21 6.01
C ARG A 799 2.77 -0.85 6.36
N ARG A 800 3.52 0.24 6.16
CA ARG A 800 3.03 1.62 6.24
C ARG A 800 3.71 2.51 5.18
N PRO A 801 3.09 2.72 4.02
CA PRO A 801 3.64 3.66 3.04
C PRO A 801 3.69 5.08 3.65
N SER A 802 4.70 5.87 3.27
CA SER A 802 4.68 7.32 3.55
C SER A 802 3.49 7.94 2.83
N ARG A 803 2.97 9.02 3.41
CA ARG A 803 1.88 9.79 2.79
C ARG A 803 2.37 11.20 2.61
N ARG A 804 2.20 11.73 1.41
CA ARG A 804 2.34 13.14 1.12
C ARG A 804 0.97 13.73 0.86
N VAL A 805 0.63 14.78 1.59
CA VAL A 805 -0.61 15.53 1.43
C VAL A 805 -0.29 16.67 0.47
N LEU A 806 -1.00 16.71 -0.65
CA LEU A 806 -0.87 17.76 -1.66
C LEU A 806 -2.24 18.42 -1.82
N PRO A 807 -2.32 19.67 -2.32
CA PRO A 807 -3.60 20.29 -2.64
C PRO A 807 -4.45 19.39 -3.55
N GLY A 808 -5.58 18.89 -3.05
CA GLY A 808 -6.49 18.01 -3.80
C GLY A 808 -6.03 16.55 -4.00
N ALA A 809 -4.86 16.14 -3.51
CA ALA A 809 -4.32 14.80 -3.71
C ALA A 809 -3.62 14.21 -2.46
N ILE A 810 -3.64 12.89 -2.33
CA ILE A 810 -2.79 12.16 -1.38
C ILE A 810 -1.95 11.20 -2.20
N ALA A 811 -0.63 11.35 -2.10
CA ALA A 811 0.33 10.43 -2.71
C ALA A 811 0.87 9.47 -1.64
N TYR A 812 1.02 8.20 -2.01
CA TYR A 812 1.56 7.16 -1.15
C TYR A 812 2.94 6.73 -1.66
N GLU A 813 3.97 6.90 -0.86
CA GLU A 813 5.35 6.56 -1.25
C GLU A 813 5.80 5.24 -0.58
N THR A 814 6.43 4.38 -1.37
CA THR A 814 7.00 3.10 -0.96
C THR A 814 8.21 2.74 -1.82
N THR A 815 8.92 1.67 -1.48
CA THR A 815 9.93 1.05 -2.33
C THR A 815 9.41 -0.28 -2.86
N ALA A 816 9.52 -0.54 -4.16
CA ALA A 816 9.05 -1.76 -4.81
C ALA A 816 9.92 -2.07 -6.03
N GLU A 817 10.40 -3.31 -6.18
CA GLU A 817 11.23 -3.75 -7.34
C GLU A 817 12.43 -2.84 -7.64
N GLY A 818 13.09 -2.32 -6.60
CA GLY A 818 14.20 -1.39 -6.76
C GLY A 818 13.79 0.04 -7.15
N LEU A 819 12.50 0.33 -7.38
CA LEU A 819 11.97 1.67 -7.65
C LEU A 819 11.57 2.41 -6.37
N GLN A 820 11.76 3.73 -6.37
CA GLN A 820 11.07 4.62 -5.43
C GLN A 820 9.68 4.93 -5.97
N LEU A 821 8.70 4.12 -5.55
CA LEU A 821 7.34 4.14 -6.09
C LEU A 821 6.46 5.14 -5.31
N THR A 822 5.95 6.14 -6.02
CA THR A 822 4.91 7.06 -5.54
C THR A 822 3.60 6.72 -6.22
N VAL A 823 2.54 6.44 -5.47
CA VAL A 823 1.22 6.06 -6.02
C VAL A 823 0.19 7.14 -5.71
N VAL A 824 -0.44 7.69 -6.74
CA VAL A 824 -1.47 8.74 -6.64
C VAL A 824 -2.73 8.35 -7.40
N ALA A 825 -3.90 8.85 -6.98
CA ALA A 825 -5.17 8.56 -7.63
C ALA A 825 -5.80 9.78 -8.30
N THR A 826 -6.34 9.59 -9.52
CA THR A 826 -7.11 10.62 -10.26
C THR A 826 -8.53 10.84 -9.71
N GLN A 827 -8.97 9.97 -8.80
CA GLN A 827 -10.30 10.00 -8.19
C GLN A 827 -11.42 9.86 -9.24
N GLY A 828 -11.23 8.96 -10.21
CA GLY A 828 -12.09 8.77 -11.39
C GLY A 828 -11.66 9.62 -12.59
N HIS A 829 -12.61 9.98 -13.45
CA HIS A 829 -12.37 10.89 -14.59
C HIS A 829 -11.88 12.26 -14.11
N VAL A 830 -10.87 12.81 -14.78
CA VAL A 830 -10.30 14.12 -14.45
C VAL A 830 -10.99 15.24 -15.25
N ALA A 831 -11.42 14.92 -16.47
CA ALA A 831 -12.09 15.83 -17.38
C ALA A 831 -13.29 15.17 -18.07
N ASP A 832 -14.18 15.98 -18.62
CA ASP A 832 -15.30 15.54 -19.45
C ASP A 832 -15.60 16.58 -20.55
N LEU A 833 -16.42 16.20 -21.54
CA LEU A 833 -16.77 17.04 -22.69
C LEU A 833 -17.46 18.33 -22.24
N LYS A 834 -16.92 19.48 -22.68
CA LYS A 834 -17.58 20.79 -22.57
C LYS A 834 -18.93 20.77 -23.29
N GLU A 835 -19.79 21.75 -22.99
CA GLU A 835 -21.03 21.97 -23.75
C GLU A 835 -20.76 22.81 -25.02
N GLU A 836 -19.83 23.74 -24.92
CA GLU A 836 -19.33 24.59 -26.00
C GLU A 836 -17.79 24.52 -26.05
N PRO A 837 -17.15 24.70 -27.22
CA PRO A 837 -17.70 25.13 -28.50
C PRO A 837 -18.25 23.99 -29.38
N GLY A 838 -18.95 24.36 -30.47
CA GLY A 838 -19.43 23.44 -31.49
C GLY A 838 -20.70 22.69 -31.11
N THR A 839 -20.88 21.48 -31.65
CA THR A 839 -22.05 20.63 -31.37
C THR A 839 -21.80 19.83 -30.10
N TYR A 840 -22.31 20.34 -28.97
CA TYR A 840 -22.18 19.74 -27.64
C TYR A 840 -20.72 19.45 -27.24
N GLY A 841 -19.84 20.43 -27.45
CA GLY A 841 -18.41 20.34 -27.14
C GLY A 841 -17.53 19.74 -28.23
N VAL A 842 -18.06 19.51 -29.43
CA VAL A 842 -17.31 18.92 -30.55
C VAL A 842 -17.30 19.87 -31.75
N THR A 843 -16.10 20.22 -32.20
CA THR A 843 -15.88 21.12 -33.35
C THR A 843 -15.33 20.37 -34.54
N ARG A 844 -15.36 20.97 -35.73
CA ARG A 844 -14.69 20.45 -36.92
C ARG A 844 -13.48 21.31 -37.26
N ILE A 845 -12.29 20.71 -37.30
CA ILE A 845 -11.05 21.35 -37.75
C ILE A 845 -10.55 20.54 -38.95
N ALA A 846 -10.36 21.20 -40.10
CA ALA A 846 -10.20 20.55 -41.39
C ALA A 846 -11.31 19.48 -41.62
N ASP A 847 -10.95 18.21 -41.80
CA ASP A 847 -11.88 17.10 -42.00
C ASP A 847 -12.07 16.20 -40.75
N ARG A 848 -11.67 16.66 -39.57
CA ARG A 848 -11.73 15.88 -38.32
C ARG A 848 -12.65 16.49 -37.27
N TRP A 849 -13.33 15.64 -36.52
CA TRP A 849 -14.15 16.02 -35.36
C TRP A 849 -13.30 16.05 -34.10
N ILE A 850 -13.18 17.22 -33.48
CA ILE A 850 -12.29 17.49 -32.36
C ILE A 850 -13.14 17.74 -31.10
N PRO A 851 -13.14 16.82 -30.13
CA PRO A 851 -13.77 17.03 -28.83
C PRO A 851 -12.99 18.02 -27.97
N HIS A 852 -13.72 18.83 -27.21
CA HIS A 852 -13.19 19.76 -26.22
C HIS A 852 -13.53 19.27 -24.82
N TYR A 853 -12.52 18.97 -24.02
CA TYR A 853 -12.64 18.54 -22.64
C TYR A 853 -12.28 19.69 -21.69
N ASP A 854 -12.83 19.70 -20.48
CA ASP A 854 -12.33 20.53 -19.38
C ASP A 854 -12.39 19.77 -18.06
N VAL A 855 -11.68 20.31 -17.08
CA VAL A 855 -11.55 19.74 -15.74
C VAL A 855 -12.91 19.66 -15.07
N LEU A 856 -13.18 18.51 -14.45
CA LEU A 856 -14.40 18.30 -13.69
C LEU A 856 -14.36 19.05 -12.36
N SER A 857 -15.50 19.62 -11.99
CA SER A 857 -15.78 20.21 -10.69
C SER A 857 -16.96 19.49 -10.04
N ARG A 858 -16.99 19.41 -8.71
CA ARG A 858 -18.08 18.77 -7.97
C ARG A 858 -18.58 19.69 -6.85
N CYS A 859 -19.89 19.84 -6.75
CA CYS A 859 -20.50 20.59 -5.65
C CYS A 859 -20.43 19.77 -4.35
N PRO A 860 -19.84 20.28 -3.26
CA PRO A 860 -19.75 19.55 -2.00
C PRO A 860 -21.10 19.40 -1.29
N GLU A 861 -22.05 20.31 -1.52
CA GLU A 861 -23.38 20.25 -0.90
C GLU A 861 -24.35 19.30 -1.62
N CYS A 862 -24.63 19.51 -2.90
CA CYS A 862 -25.62 18.72 -3.65
C CYS A 862 -25.03 17.60 -4.51
N GLY A 863 -23.70 17.53 -4.64
CA GLY A 863 -23.02 16.48 -5.40
C GLY A 863 -23.02 16.64 -6.92
N GLU A 864 -23.60 17.73 -7.46
CA GLU A 864 -23.66 18.04 -8.90
C GLU A 864 -22.25 18.07 -9.51
N GLN A 865 -22.09 17.47 -10.70
CA GLN A 865 -20.83 17.49 -11.44
C GLN A 865 -20.90 18.52 -12.56
N LEU A 866 -19.90 19.38 -12.62
CA LEU A 866 -19.80 20.48 -13.58
C LEU A 866 -18.52 20.34 -14.39
N VAL A 867 -18.52 20.85 -15.62
CA VAL A 867 -17.34 20.85 -16.50
C VAL A 867 -16.80 22.27 -16.59
N GLY A 868 -15.51 22.45 -16.32
CA GLY A 868 -14.83 23.75 -16.33
C GLY A 868 -14.97 24.54 -15.02
N HIS A 869 -14.67 25.84 -15.10
CA HIS A 869 -14.69 26.76 -13.97
C HIS A 869 -16.09 27.34 -13.73
N HIS A 870 -16.60 27.18 -12.50
CA HIS A 870 -17.89 27.72 -12.06
C HIS A 870 -17.70 28.43 -10.72
N GLU A 871 -18.10 29.70 -10.61
CA GLU A 871 -18.03 30.43 -9.33
C GLU A 871 -19.06 29.92 -8.32
N THR A 872 -20.25 29.55 -8.81
CA THR A 872 -21.37 29.02 -8.01
C THR A 872 -22.01 27.82 -8.71
N CYS A 873 -22.52 26.88 -7.91
CA CYS A 873 -23.22 25.72 -8.40
C CYS A 873 -24.58 26.15 -8.96
N PRO A 874 -24.90 25.84 -10.23
CA PRO A 874 -26.19 26.23 -10.83
C PRO A 874 -27.38 25.53 -10.16
N ASN A 875 -27.14 24.47 -9.38
CA ASN A 875 -28.19 23.72 -8.69
C ASN A 875 -28.52 24.24 -7.29
N CYS A 876 -27.51 24.60 -6.47
CA CYS A 876 -27.73 25.00 -5.07
C CYS A 876 -27.04 26.31 -4.66
N GLY A 877 -26.29 26.97 -5.55
CA GLY A 877 -25.58 28.23 -5.28
C GLY A 877 -24.25 28.09 -4.54
N ALA A 878 -23.93 26.93 -3.97
CA ALA A 878 -22.66 26.69 -3.27
C ALA A 878 -21.45 26.72 -4.21
N LYS A 879 -20.25 27.02 -3.71
CA LYS A 879 -19.02 27.02 -4.50
C LYS A 879 -18.59 25.59 -4.88
N PRO A 880 -18.50 25.22 -6.16
CA PRO A 880 -18.02 23.91 -6.58
C PRO A 880 -16.52 23.73 -6.33
N GLU A 881 -16.10 22.51 -6.01
CA GLU A 881 -14.69 22.14 -5.86
C GLU A 881 -14.14 21.59 -7.19
N SER A 882 -13.14 22.26 -7.75
CA SER A 882 -12.49 21.84 -9.00
C SER A 882 -11.47 20.72 -8.76
N LYS A 883 -11.30 19.83 -9.75
CA LYS A 883 -10.17 18.89 -9.80
C LYS A 883 -8.85 19.53 -10.27
N LEU A 884 -8.81 20.83 -10.53
CA LEU A 884 -7.58 21.50 -10.97
C LEU A 884 -6.43 21.41 -9.94
N PRO A 885 -6.66 21.55 -8.61
CA PRO A 885 -5.61 21.31 -7.62
C PRO A 885 -5.07 19.88 -7.67
N LEU A 886 -5.93 18.88 -7.91
CA LEU A 886 -5.51 17.49 -8.09
C LEU A 886 -4.60 17.33 -9.32
N ILE A 887 -4.93 17.96 -10.45
CA ILE A 887 -4.06 17.96 -11.63
C ILE A 887 -2.71 18.60 -11.30
N GLN A 888 -2.70 19.76 -10.64
CA GLN A 888 -1.47 20.45 -10.25
C GLN A 888 -0.60 19.59 -9.34
N ALA A 889 -1.20 18.89 -8.37
CA ALA A 889 -0.49 17.95 -7.51
C ALA A 889 0.12 16.79 -8.30
N ILE A 890 -0.59 16.25 -9.30
CA ILE A 890 -0.06 15.19 -10.18
C ILE A 890 1.09 15.73 -11.05
N ARG A 891 1.00 16.97 -11.55
CA ARG A 891 2.08 17.63 -12.31
C ARG A 891 3.33 17.80 -11.45
N GLU A 892 3.18 18.29 -10.22
CA GLU A 892 4.29 18.43 -9.28
C GLU A 892 4.98 17.08 -9.06
N LEU A 893 4.21 16.03 -8.76
CA LEU A 893 4.72 14.66 -8.61
C LEU A 893 5.41 14.13 -9.87
N ALA A 894 4.91 14.48 -11.06
CA ALA A 894 5.47 14.04 -12.33
C ALA A 894 6.88 14.61 -12.54
N THR A 895 7.14 15.83 -12.08
CA THR A 895 8.49 16.44 -12.15
C THR A 895 9.51 15.78 -11.22
N GLU A 896 9.05 14.98 -10.27
CA GLU A 896 9.89 14.21 -9.34
C GLU A 896 10.12 12.76 -9.79
N ALA A 897 9.56 12.35 -10.93
CA ALA A 897 9.63 10.97 -11.40
C ALA A 897 10.58 10.83 -12.60
N ASP A 898 11.36 9.75 -12.65
CA ASP A 898 12.07 9.36 -13.87
C ASP A 898 11.12 8.64 -14.84
N VAL A 899 10.17 7.89 -14.28
CA VAL A 899 9.14 7.13 -15.00
C VAL A 899 7.77 7.37 -14.42
N ILE A 900 6.77 7.55 -15.27
CA ILE A 900 5.35 7.64 -14.90
C ILE A 900 4.64 6.41 -15.45
N LEU A 901 4.01 5.63 -14.56
CA LEU A 901 3.27 4.43 -14.88
C LEU A 901 1.77 4.67 -14.69
N ILE A 902 1.03 4.70 -15.79
CA ILE A 902 -0.43 4.79 -15.76
C ILE A 902 -0.98 3.39 -15.50
N GLY A 903 -1.50 3.17 -14.29
CA GLY A 903 -2.00 1.90 -13.78
C GLY A 903 -3.53 1.87 -13.60
N THR A 904 -4.27 2.49 -14.53
CA THR A 904 -5.75 2.48 -14.55
C THR A 904 -6.30 1.10 -14.93
N ASP A 905 -7.60 0.90 -14.74
CA ASP A 905 -8.27 -0.38 -15.08
C ASP A 905 -8.02 -0.80 -16.55
N PRO A 906 -7.84 -2.10 -16.84
CA PRO A 906 -7.54 -2.61 -18.18
C PRO A 906 -8.80 -2.70 -19.06
N ASP A 907 -9.57 -1.62 -19.16
CA ASP A 907 -10.75 -1.48 -20.03
C ASP A 907 -10.68 -0.17 -20.85
N THR A 908 -11.66 0.07 -21.74
CA THR A 908 -11.68 1.29 -22.57
C THR A 908 -11.88 2.57 -21.75
N GLU A 909 -12.55 2.49 -20.59
CA GLU A 909 -12.78 3.64 -19.72
C GLU A 909 -11.50 4.01 -18.97
N GLY A 910 -10.80 3.02 -18.41
CA GLY A 910 -9.50 3.15 -17.77
C GLY A 910 -8.44 3.63 -18.75
N GLU A 911 -8.47 3.21 -20.01
CA GLU A 911 -7.56 3.71 -21.03
C GLU A 911 -7.79 5.21 -21.32
N LYS A 912 -9.07 5.66 -21.39
CA LYS A 912 -9.39 7.08 -21.51
C LYS A 912 -8.93 7.88 -20.29
N ILE A 913 -9.19 7.40 -19.07
CA ILE A 913 -8.71 8.07 -17.84
C ILE A 913 -7.19 8.18 -17.86
N GLY A 914 -6.50 7.13 -18.31
CA GLY A 914 -5.06 7.13 -18.49
C GLY A 914 -4.60 8.18 -19.49
N TRP A 915 -5.27 8.27 -20.64
CA TRP A 915 -4.98 9.28 -21.65
C TRP A 915 -5.24 10.71 -21.16
N ASP A 916 -6.30 10.94 -20.39
CA ASP A 916 -6.55 12.23 -19.76
C ASP A 916 -5.46 12.60 -18.77
N ALA A 917 -5.10 11.67 -17.89
CA ALA A 917 -4.00 11.86 -16.96
C ALA A 917 -2.72 12.22 -17.69
N TYR A 918 -2.39 11.51 -18.79
CA TYR A 918 -1.22 11.78 -19.62
C TYR A 918 -1.23 13.22 -20.18
N ASN A 919 -2.35 13.62 -20.82
CA ASN A 919 -2.48 14.97 -21.38
C ASN A 919 -2.40 16.05 -20.29
N TYR A 920 -2.94 15.78 -19.10
CA TYR A 920 -2.89 16.71 -17.99
C TYR A 920 -1.55 16.73 -17.25
N LEU A 921 -0.58 15.83 -17.52
CA LEU A 921 0.78 15.97 -16.98
C LEU A 921 1.46 17.27 -17.44
N GLY A 922 1.06 17.79 -18.61
CA GLY A 922 1.67 18.99 -19.17
C GLY A 922 3.15 18.75 -19.50
N ARG A 923 4.03 19.61 -18.98
CA ARG A 923 5.48 19.49 -19.18
C ARG A 923 6.05 18.47 -18.19
N THR A 924 6.66 17.41 -18.71
CA THR A 924 7.35 16.40 -17.89
C THR A 924 8.60 15.89 -18.58
N SER A 925 9.65 15.70 -17.79
CA SER A 925 10.88 15.00 -18.20
C SER A 925 10.67 13.48 -18.24
N ALA A 926 9.86 12.96 -17.32
CA ALA A 926 9.68 11.52 -17.14
C ALA A 926 9.22 10.79 -18.40
N GLU A 927 9.68 9.55 -18.55
CA GLU A 927 9.07 8.62 -19.51
C GLU A 927 7.67 8.23 -19.05
N VAL A 928 6.67 8.31 -19.93
CA VAL A 928 5.29 7.97 -19.58
C VAL A 928 4.91 6.66 -20.24
N HIS A 929 4.56 5.67 -19.42
CA HIS A 929 4.15 4.34 -19.85
C HIS A 929 2.81 3.95 -19.24
N ARG A 930 2.16 2.95 -19.83
CA ARG A 930 0.93 2.30 -19.37
C ARG A 930 1.25 0.89 -18.90
N THR A 931 0.73 0.51 -17.74
CA THR A 931 0.89 -0.85 -17.18
C THR A 931 -0.44 -1.45 -16.76
N GLU A 932 -0.67 -2.72 -17.09
CA GLU A 932 -1.92 -3.42 -16.80
C GLU A 932 -1.74 -4.47 -15.69
N PHE A 933 -2.75 -4.60 -14.83
CA PHE A 933 -2.88 -5.69 -13.87
C PHE A 933 -4.36 -5.98 -13.67
N HIS A 934 -4.74 -7.26 -13.66
CA HIS A 934 -6.12 -7.69 -13.54
C HIS A 934 -6.55 -7.93 -12.08
N GLU A 935 -5.59 -7.92 -11.17
CA GLU A 935 -5.79 -8.11 -9.74
C GLU A 935 -4.82 -7.23 -8.95
N VAL A 936 -5.23 -6.80 -7.74
CA VAL A 936 -4.39 -6.00 -6.85
C VAL A 936 -3.68 -6.95 -5.87
N THR A 937 -2.72 -7.70 -6.39
CA THR A 937 -1.86 -8.63 -5.63
C THR A 937 -0.39 -8.22 -5.76
N ARG A 938 0.45 -8.63 -4.80
CA ARG A 938 1.89 -8.31 -4.85
C ARG A 938 2.53 -8.88 -6.10
N THR A 939 2.21 -10.12 -6.47
CA THR A 939 2.74 -10.79 -7.68
C THR A 939 2.36 -10.04 -8.96
N ALA A 940 1.07 -9.70 -9.14
CA ALA A 940 0.63 -8.99 -10.34
C ALA A 940 1.26 -7.59 -10.45
N LEU A 941 1.39 -6.88 -9.32
CA LEU A 941 2.02 -5.56 -9.30
C LEU A 941 3.54 -5.62 -9.49
N THR A 942 4.23 -6.60 -8.92
CA THR A 942 5.67 -6.83 -9.18
C THR A 942 5.90 -7.05 -10.67
N GLN A 943 5.07 -7.84 -11.36
CA GLN A 943 5.17 -8.00 -12.81
C GLN A 943 4.87 -6.70 -13.56
N ALA A 944 3.81 -5.97 -13.17
CA ALA A 944 3.44 -4.68 -13.76
C ALA A 944 4.55 -3.61 -13.62
N LEU A 945 5.36 -3.66 -12.57
CA LEU A 945 6.47 -2.73 -12.36
C LEU A 945 7.69 -3.04 -13.23
N LYS A 946 7.76 -4.20 -13.90
CA LYS A 946 8.90 -4.56 -14.74
C LYS A 946 8.83 -3.90 -16.13
N PRO A 947 9.94 -3.31 -16.62
CA PRO A 947 9.97 -2.62 -17.92
C PRO A 947 9.45 -3.43 -19.11
N GLU A 948 9.66 -4.75 -19.13
CA GLU A 948 9.18 -5.62 -20.21
C GLU A 948 7.65 -5.70 -20.35
N ASN A 949 6.91 -5.28 -19.32
CA ASN A 949 5.45 -5.27 -19.31
C ASN A 949 4.85 -3.87 -19.53
N TRP A 950 5.71 -2.86 -19.75
CA TRP A 950 5.27 -1.50 -20.05
C TRP A 950 4.87 -1.37 -21.53
N ARG A 951 3.82 -0.60 -21.79
CA ARG A 951 3.35 -0.29 -23.14
C ARG A 951 2.98 1.19 -23.28
N GLU A 952 2.82 1.67 -24.49
CA GLU A 952 2.16 2.96 -24.73
C GLU A 952 0.64 2.87 -24.52
N ILE A 953 -0.01 4.03 -24.39
CA ILE A 953 -1.47 4.13 -24.36
C ILE A 953 -2.05 3.61 -25.69
N ASP A 954 -3.04 2.73 -25.58
CA ASP A 954 -3.75 2.15 -26.72
C ASP A 954 -4.70 3.19 -27.30
N ARG A 955 -4.23 3.84 -28.36
CA ARG A 955 -4.96 4.88 -29.10
C ARG A 955 -6.31 4.37 -29.63
N GLY A 956 -6.43 3.09 -29.99
CA GLY A 956 -7.67 2.48 -30.46
C GLY A 956 -8.74 2.39 -29.37
N ARG A 957 -8.35 1.99 -28.15
CA ARG A 957 -9.25 1.97 -26.98
C ARG A 957 -9.70 3.39 -26.59
N VAL A 958 -8.80 4.37 -26.67
CA VAL A 958 -9.13 5.79 -26.42
C VAL A 958 -10.15 6.28 -27.45
N SER A 959 -9.88 6.10 -28.75
CA SER A 959 -10.80 6.49 -29.83
C SER A 959 -12.17 5.82 -29.70
N ALA A 960 -12.22 4.54 -29.30
CA ALA A 960 -13.48 3.84 -29.04
C ALA A 960 -14.28 4.48 -27.88
N GLN A 961 -13.60 4.86 -26.79
CA GLN A 961 -14.25 5.54 -25.68
C GLN A 961 -14.74 6.94 -26.07
N ILE A 962 -13.94 7.71 -26.80
CA ILE A 962 -14.30 9.05 -27.29
C ILE A 962 -15.54 8.96 -28.18
N LEU A 963 -15.55 8.04 -29.16
CA LEU A 963 -16.69 7.83 -30.05
C LEU A 963 -17.95 7.47 -29.26
N ARG A 964 -17.85 6.54 -28.31
CA ARG A 964 -18.97 6.19 -27.42
C ARG A 964 -19.49 7.41 -26.67
N ARG A 965 -18.59 8.21 -26.07
CA ARG A 965 -18.98 9.40 -25.28
C ARG A 965 -19.64 10.48 -26.13
N ILE A 966 -19.13 10.72 -27.35
CA ILE A 966 -19.73 11.66 -28.31
C ILE A 966 -21.10 11.14 -28.76
N ALA A 967 -21.23 9.86 -29.10
CA ALA A 967 -22.50 9.27 -29.53
C ALA A 967 -23.56 9.35 -28.42
N ASP A 968 -23.21 8.98 -27.18
CA ASP A 968 -24.09 9.10 -26.01
C ASP A 968 -24.51 10.57 -25.79
N ARG A 969 -23.60 11.53 -26.00
CA ARG A 969 -23.88 12.97 -25.85
C ARG A 969 -24.81 13.47 -26.94
N TRP A 970 -24.50 13.25 -28.21
CA TRP A 970 -25.28 13.75 -29.34
C TRP A 970 -26.67 13.11 -29.41
N ILE A 971 -26.75 11.78 -29.31
CA ILE A 971 -28.02 11.05 -29.35
C ILE A 971 -28.83 11.36 -28.09
N GLY A 972 -28.18 11.33 -26.92
CA GLY A 972 -28.83 11.59 -25.64
C GLY A 972 -29.46 12.98 -25.58
N PHE A 973 -28.71 14.04 -25.90
CA PHE A 973 -29.26 15.41 -25.86
C PHE A 973 -30.34 15.64 -26.90
N ALA A 974 -30.16 15.15 -28.14
CA ALA A 974 -31.17 15.28 -29.19
C ALA A 974 -32.49 14.58 -28.80
N LEU A 975 -32.41 13.31 -28.37
CA LEU A 975 -33.61 12.56 -27.94
C LEU A 975 -34.24 13.17 -26.68
N SER A 976 -33.44 13.62 -25.71
CA SER A 976 -33.98 14.29 -24.53
C SER A 976 -34.75 15.55 -24.90
N GLN A 977 -34.26 16.41 -25.81
CA GLN A 977 -35.00 17.60 -26.25
C GLN A 977 -36.32 17.22 -26.93
N ASP A 978 -36.30 16.25 -27.84
CA ASP A 978 -37.50 15.75 -28.51
C ASP A 978 -38.54 15.21 -27.50
N LEU A 979 -38.08 14.44 -26.50
CA LEU A 979 -38.94 13.90 -25.45
C LEU A 979 -39.51 15.01 -24.55
N TRP A 980 -38.71 16.00 -24.17
CA TRP A 980 -39.16 17.12 -23.36
C TRP A 980 -40.23 17.94 -24.09
N ASP A 981 -40.08 18.16 -25.39
CA ASP A 981 -41.07 18.84 -26.22
C ASP A 981 -42.37 18.05 -26.35
N VAL A 982 -42.29 16.71 -26.39
CA VAL A 982 -43.45 15.82 -26.39
C VAL A 982 -44.14 15.84 -25.02
N PHE A 983 -43.40 15.67 -23.92
CA PHE A 983 -43.98 15.63 -22.57
C PHE A 983 -44.56 16.98 -22.13
N LYS A 984 -43.92 18.11 -22.49
CA LYS A 984 -44.48 19.46 -22.29
C LYS A 984 -45.77 19.66 -23.09
N ARG A 985 -45.83 19.17 -24.34
CA ARG A 985 -47.07 19.21 -25.15
C ARG A 985 -48.19 18.34 -24.60
N LEU A 986 -47.86 17.30 -23.84
CA LEU A 986 -48.81 16.38 -23.21
C LEU A 986 -49.22 16.80 -21.79
N ASP A 987 -48.73 17.94 -21.29
CA ASP A 987 -49.02 18.50 -19.96
C ASP A 987 -48.75 17.52 -18.79
N ILE A 988 -47.74 16.66 -18.97
CA ILE A 988 -47.30 15.70 -17.96
C ILE A 988 -46.27 16.41 -17.06
N GLU A 989 -46.59 16.61 -15.78
CA GLU A 989 -45.62 17.08 -14.78
C GLU A 989 -44.48 16.06 -14.65
N LEU A 990 -43.30 16.44 -15.14
CA LEU A 990 -42.09 15.65 -14.92
C LEU A 990 -41.62 15.89 -13.47
N PRO A 991 -41.22 14.83 -12.73
CA PRO A 991 -40.65 14.98 -11.40
C PRO A 991 -39.49 15.98 -11.43
N GLY A 992 -39.34 16.83 -10.42
CA GLY A 992 -38.31 17.89 -10.35
C GLY A 992 -36.85 17.41 -10.44
N THR A 993 -36.61 16.10 -10.51
CA THR A 993 -35.29 15.47 -10.77
C THR A 993 -34.96 15.31 -12.26
N TRP A 994 -35.90 15.59 -13.16
CA TRP A 994 -35.67 15.55 -14.61
C TRP A 994 -35.04 16.87 -15.06
N LYS A 995 -33.78 16.80 -15.49
CA LYS A 995 -33.02 17.92 -16.06
C LYS A 995 -32.76 17.66 -17.55
N PRO A 996 -32.47 18.69 -18.38
CA PRO A 996 -31.90 18.47 -19.71
C PRO A 996 -30.69 17.53 -19.62
N GLY A 997 -30.68 16.43 -20.38
CA GLY A 997 -29.62 15.40 -20.32
C GLY A 997 -29.89 14.20 -19.39
N THR A 998 -31.04 14.12 -18.71
CA THR A 998 -31.44 12.89 -18.00
C THR A 998 -31.66 11.74 -18.97
N THR A 999 -30.91 10.64 -18.83
CA THR A 999 -31.13 9.40 -19.59
C THR A 999 -32.46 8.78 -19.17
N VAL A 1000 -33.44 8.79 -20.09
CA VAL A 1000 -34.74 8.15 -19.88
C VAL A 1000 -34.62 6.70 -20.35
N GLU A 1001 -34.66 5.74 -19.42
CA GLU A 1001 -34.87 4.34 -19.80
C GLU A 1001 -36.32 4.16 -20.22
N ILE A 1002 -36.59 4.26 -21.52
CA ILE A 1002 -37.91 3.93 -22.08
C ILE A 1002 -38.01 2.41 -22.06
N THR A 1003 -38.51 1.85 -20.95
CA THR A 1003 -39.03 0.50 -20.97
C THR A 1003 -40.33 0.53 -21.76
N ILE A 1004 -40.25 0.31 -23.07
CA ILE A 1004 -41.43 -0.05 -23.87
C ILE A 1004 -41.82 -1.45 -23.42
N ARG A 1005 -42.62 -1.54 -22.34
CA ARG A 1005 -43.47 -2.71 -22.18
C ARG A 1005 -44.37 -2.68 -23.40
N THR A 1006 -44.19 -3.65 -24.29
CA THR A 1006 -45.18 -3.94 -25.35
C THR A 1006 -46.56 -3.82 -24.72
N PRO A 1007 -47.43 -2.87 -25.16
CA PRO A 1007 -48.77 -2.79 -24.63
C PRO A 1007 -49.60 -3.91 -25.29
N LYS A 1008 -49.42 -5.09 -24.71
CA LYS A 1008 -50.31 -6.24 -24.62
C LYS A 1008 -49.63 -7.19 -23.64
N ASP A 1009 -50.31 -7.41 -22.51
CA ASP A 1009 -50.03 -8.46 -21.52
C ASP A 1009 -49.18 -8.08 -20.29
N VAL A 1010 -49.52 -6.98 -19.57
CA VAL A 1010 -49.30 -6.95 -18.11
C VAL A 1010 -50.37 -6.09 -17.42
N GLU A 1011 -51.45 -6.71 -16.96
CA GLU A 1011 -52.20 -6.22 -15.79
C GLU A 1011 -51.35 -6.49 -14.55
N ILE A 1012 -50.91 -5.43 -13.86
CA ILE A 1012 -50.55 -5.55 -12.45
C ILE A 1012 -51.87 -5.45 -11.69
N LEU A 1013 -52.45 -6.60 -11.37
CA LEU A 1013 -53.45 -6.72 -10.32
C LEU A 1013 -52.74 -7.22 -9.06
N GLU A 1014 -52.77 -6.37 -8.03
CA GLU A 1014 -52.56 -6.77 -6.64
C GLU A 1014 -53.38 -8.03 -6.35
N LEU A 1015 -52.71 -9.16 -6.11
CA LEU A 1015 -53.39 -10.37 -5.65
C LEU A 1015 -53.56 -10.34 -4.14
N ARG A 1016 -54.53 -9.53 -3.68
CA ARG A 1016 -55.33 -9.86 -2.49
C ARG A 1016 -56.61 -10.53 -2.98
N ARG A 1017 -56.67 -11.85 -2.79
CA ARG A 1017 -57.85 -12.76 -2.84
C ARG A 1017 -58.72 -12.72 -4.11
N LEU A 1018 -58.82 -13.86 -4.80
CA LEU A 1018 -60.04 -14.69 -4.92
C LEU A 1018 -59.87 -15.77 -5.99
N TYR A 1019 -60.48 -16.92 -5.71
CA TYR A 1019 -60.76 -18.05 -6.59
C TYR A 1019 -61.27 -17.62 -7.98
N ASP A 1020 -60.97 -18.34 -9.06
CA ASP A 1020 -61.82 -19.44 -9.55
C ASP A 1020 -61.39 -19.94 -10.94
N GLU A 1021 -61.92 -21.11 -11.26
CA GLU A 1021 -61.67 -22.10 -12.29
C GLU A 1021 -61.89 -21.67 -13.77
N ASN A 1022 -61.27 -22.44 -14.67
CA ASN A 1022 -61.60 -22.62 -16.10
C ASN A 1022 -61.15 -21.55 -17.13
N ALA A 1023 -60.00 -21.76 -17.80
CA ALA A 1023 -59.88 -21.46 -19.25
C ALA A 1023 -58.72 -22.21 -19.94
N LYS A 1024 -59.06 -22.97 -20.98
CA LYS A 1024 -58.20 -23.86 -21.80
C LYS A 1024 -57.30 -23.10 -22.80
N VAL A 1025 -56.08 -23.60 -23.06
CA VAL A 1025 -55.17 -23.10 -24.11
C VAL A 1025 -55.19 -24.02 -25.36
N ARG A 1026 -55.34 -23.43 -26.56
CA ARG A 1026 -55.17 -24.06 -27.89
C ARG A 1026 -53.76 -23.82 -28.45
N SER A 1027 -53.18 -24.83 -29.10
CA SER A 1027 -51.84 -24.81 -29.73
C SER A 1027 -51.85 -24.37 -31.20
N ARG A 1028 -50.75 -23.76 -31.68
CA ARG A 1028 -50.44 -23.51 -33.11
C ARG A 1028 -49.26 -24.40 -33.57
N PRO A 1029 -49.19 -24.86 -34.83
CA PRO A 1029 -48.20 -25.84 -35.30
C PRO A 1029 -46.89 -25.23 -35.85
N LEU A 1030 -45.77 -25.95 -35.72
CA LEU A 1030 -44.42 -25.57 -36.16
C LEU A 1030 -44.14 -25.85 -37.65
N LYS A 1031 -43.32 -25.01 -38.31
CA LYS A 1031 -42.69 -25.29 -39.62
C LYS A 1031 -41.29 -25.92 -39.43
N LEU A 1032 -41.00 -26.99 -40.16
CA LEU A 1032 -39.71 -27.71 -40.19
C LEU A 1032 -38.87 -27.32 -41.42
N ARG A 1033 -37.53 -27.27 -41.28
CA ARG A 1033 -36.58 -27.25 -42.42
C ARG A 1033 -35.75 -28.56 -42.42
N PRO A 1034 -35.48 -29.16 -43.59
CA PRO A 1034 -34.74 -30.42 -43.68
C PRO A 1034 -33.22 -30.21 -43.69
N THR A 1035 -32.46 -31.16 -43.11
CA THR A 1035 -31.02 -31.32 -43.33
C THR A 1035 -30.71 -32.79 -43.63
N PRO A 1036 -29.57 -33.12 -44.28
CA PRO A 1036 -29.37 -34.43 -44.92
C PRO A 1036 -29.19 -35.62 -43.97
N HIS A 1037 -29.08 -35.45 -42.65
CA HIS A 1037 -28.79 -36.52 -41.67
C HIS A 1037 -29.71 -36.46 -40.43
N GLY A 1038 -31.03 -36.59 -40.65
CA GLY A 1038 -32.02 -36.78 -39.58
C GLY A 1038 -32.58 -35.49 -38.95
N HIS A 1039 -33.90 -35.44 -38.78
CA HIS A 1039 -34.61 -34.25 -38.30
C HIS A 1039 -34.43 -34.01 -36.79
N ARG A 1040 -34.08 -32.78 -36.40
CA ARG A 1040 -34.22 -32.25 -35.03
C ARG A 1040 -35.32 -31.20 -34.99
N ALA A 1041 -36.31 -31.37 -34.12
CA ALA A 1041 -37.30 -30.35 -33.78
C ALA A 1041 -37.13 -29.97 -32.29
N VAL A 1042 -37.21 -28.67 -31.97
CA VAL A 1042 -37.15 -28.14 -30.60
C VAL A 1042 -38.39 -27.27 -30.40
N THR A 1043 -39.16 -27.50 -29.34
CA THR A 1043 -40.23 -26.58 -28.90
C THR A 1043 -39.96 -26.14 -27.47
N ARG A 1044 -40.39 -24.92 -27.13
CA ARG A 1044 -40.15 -24.24 -25.84
C ARG A 1044 -41.51 -23.89 -25.22
N ILE A 1045 -41.75 -24.30 -23.98
CA ILE A 1045 -42.86 -23.80 -23.15
C ILE A 1045 -42.28 -23.39 -21.79
N THR A 1046 -42.69 -22.23 -21.29
CA THR A 1046 -42.17 -21.60 -20.07
C THR A 1046 -43.26 -21.34 -19.04
N ARG A 1047 -43.03 -21.78 -17.80
CA ARG A 1047 -43.59 -21.19 -16.58
C ARG A 1047 -42.48 -21.20 -15.52
N GLY A 1048 -42.14 -20.03 -14.96
CA GLY A 1048 -41.25 -19.92 -13.79
C GLY A 1048 -39.75 -20.22 -13.97
N GLY A 1049 -39.22 -20.23 -15.20
CA GLY A 1049 -37.79 -19.95 -15.44
C GLY A 1049 -36.72 -20.84 -14.77
N LYS A 1050 -36.76 -22.17 -14.95
CA LYS A 1050 -35.66 -23.05 -15.43
C LYS A 1050 -35.93 -24.53 -15.07
N LEU A 1051 -36.27 -25.35 -16.07
CA LEU A 1051 -35.67 -26.68 -16.24
C LEU A 1051 -35.85 -27.14 -17.69
N ALA A 1052 -34.75 -27.60 -18.29
CA ALA A 1052 -34.69 -28.06 -19.68
C ALA A 1052 -34.65 -29.60 -19.69
N PHE A 1053 -35.64 -30.25 -20.28
CA PHE A 1053 -35.53 -31.66 -20.65
C PHE A 1053 -35.32 -31.78 -22.16
N ARG A 1054 -34.32 -32.58 -22.55
CA ARG A 1054 -34.03 -32.98 -23.92
C ARG A 1054 -34.50 -34.42 -24.09
N ALA A 1055 -35.61 -34.66 -24.78
CA ALA A 1055 -36.05 -35.99 -25.15
C ALA A 1055 -35.84 -36.22 -26.65
N THR A 1056 -35.25 -37.37 -27.01
CA THR A 1056 -35.19 -37.86 -28.39
C THR A 1056 -36.24 -38.95 -28.50
N LEU A 1057 -37.28 -38.76 -29.31
CA LEU A 1057 -38.21 -39.82 -29.65
C LEU A 1057 -37.60 -40.69 -30.76
N LYS A 1058 -37.44 -41.99 -30.49
CA LYS A 1058 -37.38 -43.02 -31.53
C LYS A 1058 -38.83 -43.46 -31.78
N ASP A 1059 -39.42 -42.97 -32.87
CA ASP A 1059 -40.55 -43.53 -33.65
C ASP A 1059 -41.62 -42.45 -34.00
N PRO A 1060 -41.85 -42.12 -35.29
CA PRO A 1060 -42.66 -40.95 -35.68
C PRO A 1060 -44.19 -41.10 -35.63
N ASN A 1061 -44.77 -42.26 -35.29
CA ASN A 1061 -46.17 -42.56 -35.62
C ASN A 1061 -47.15 -42.78 -34.44
N ARG A 1062 -46.85 -42.36 -33.21
CA ARG A 1062 -47.77 -42.54 -32.07
C ARG A 1062 -48.36 -41.21 -31.60
N THR A 1063 -49.60 -40.92 -32.02
CA THR A 1063 -50.40 -39.77 -31.58
C THR A 1063 -51.07 -40.08 -30.23
N LEU A 1064 -50.73 -39.33 -29.18
CA LEU A 1064 -51.44 -39.37 -27.89
C LEU A 1064 -52.73 -38.57 -28.02
N GLY A 1065 -53.77 -39.24 -28.49
CA GLY A 1065 -55.14 -38.77 -28.47
C GLY A 1065 -56.04 -39.99 -28.49
N ASP A 1066 -56.26 -40.60 -27.33
CA ASP A 1066 -57.51 -41.32 -27.03
C ASP A 1066 -57.59 -41.70 -25.55
N ARG A 1067 -58.76 -41.40 -24.98
CA ARG A 1067 -59.15 -41.78 -23.61
C ARG A 1067 -59.45 -43.27 -23.59
N HIS A 1068 -58.66 -44.08 -22.88
CA HIS A 1068 -59.15 -45.33 -22.30
C HIS A 1068 -58.41 -45.74 -21.04
N ARG A 1069 -59.21 -46.25 -20.09
CA ARG A 1069 -58.86 -46.82 -18.79
C ARG A 1069 -57.67 -47.78 -18.89
N THR A 1070 -56.61 -47.51 -18.13
CA THR A 1070 -55.64 -48.53 -17.71
C THR A 1070 -55.45 -48.45 -16.20
N ASN A 1071 -55.46 -49.65 -15.62
CA ASN A 1071 -55.55 -50.06 -14.23
C ASN A 1071 -54.46 -49.44 -13.30
N PRO A 1072 -54.75 -48.99 -12.06
CA PRO A 1072 -53.76 -48.37 -11.17
C PRO A 1072 -52.65 -49.31 -10.63
N ASN A 1073 -52.70 -50.62 -10.89
CA ASN A 1073 -51.83 -51.61 -10.24
C ASN A 1073 -50.73 -52.20 -11.16
N ALA A 1074 -49.92 -51.37 -11.83
CA ALA A 1074 -48.81 -51.89 -12.63
C ALA A 1074 -47.56 -50.99 -12.57
N ILE A 1075 -47.07 -50.66 -11.37
CA ILE A 1075 -45.66 -50.29 -11.16
C ILE A 1075 -45.20 -50.94 -9.86
N GLN A 1076 -44.28 -51.91 -9.95
CA GLN A 1076 -43.59 -52.48 -8.78
C GLN A 1076 -42.36 -51.61 -8.46
N ILE A 1077 -42.23 -51.15 -7.21
CA ILE A 1077 -41.08 -50.38 -6.73
C ILE A 1077 -40.10 -51.34 -6.04
N GLN A 1078 -38.82 -51.32 -6.43
CA GLN A 1078 -37.73 -52.02 -5.74
C GLN A 1078 -36.63 -51.03 -5.35
N VAL A 1079 -36.23 -51.04 -4.08
CA VAL A 1079 -35.13 -50.23 -3.53
C VAL A 1079 -33.87 -51.10 -3.43
N LYS A 1080 -32.75 -50.62 -3.96
CA LYS A 1080 -31.44 -51.29 -3.86
C LYS A 1080 -30.34 -50.28 -3.59
N VAL A 1081 -29.59 -50.47 -2.51
CA VAL A 1081 -28.43 -49.63 -2.15
C VAL A 1081 -27.16 -50.34 -2.61
N ASN A 1082 -26.46 -49.79 -3.61
CA ASN A 1082 -25.11 -50.21 -3.96
C ASN A 1082 -24.21 -48.97 -4.08
N GLY A 1083 -23.16 -48.91 -3.25
CA GLY A 1083 -22.17 -47.85 -3.28
C GLY A 1083 -21.01 -48.17 -4.21
N GLU A 1084 -20.77 -47.30 -5.20
CA GLU A 1084 -19.44 -47.05 -5.76
C GLU A 1084 -19.26 -45.54 -6.02
N PRO A 1085 -18.05 -44.98 -5.80
CA PRO A 1085 -17.81 -43.55 -5.88
C PRO A 1085 -17.65 -43.08 -7.34
N ILE A 1086 -18.39 -42.02 -7.70
CA ILE A 1086 -18.26 -41.34 -9.00
C ILE A 1086 -17.12 -40.33 -8.91
N GLU A 1087 -16.09 -40.45 -9.75
CA GLU A 1087 -15.05 -39.42 -9.90
C GLU A 1087 -15.66 -38.09 -10.38
N PRO A 1088 -15.24 -36.94 -9.83
CA PRO A 1088 -15.82 -35.65 -10.18
C PRO A 1088 -15.54 -35.29 -11.63
N LYS A 1089 -16.62 -35.13 -12.42
CA LYS A 1089 -16.58 -34.61 -13.79
C LYS A 1089 -16.01 -33.19 -13.81
N THR A 1090 -15.04 -32.98 -14.71
CA THR A 1090 -14.52 -31.72 -15.29
C THR A 1090 -15.05 -30.41 -14.69
N GLN A 1091 -14.13 -29.62 -14.12
CA GLN A 1091 -14.33 -28.25 -13.65
C GLN A 1091 -15.13 -27.41 -14.67
N LEU A 1092 -16.14 -26.68 -14.18
CA LEU A 1092 -16.81 -25.62 -14.95
C LEU A 1092 -15.75 -24.63 -15.44
N GLU A 1093 -15.79 -24.26 -16.73
CA GLU A 1093 -14.90 -23.22 -17.25
C GLU A 1093 -15.06 -21.94 -16.40
N PRO A 1094 -13.95 -21.28 -16.03
CA PRO A 1094 -14.01 -20.06 -15.23
C PRO A 1094 -14.85 -19.00 -15.95
N MET A 1095 -15.71 -18.29 -15.20
CA MET A 1095 -16.58 -17.24 -15.75
C MET A 1095 -15.75 -16.13 -16.39
N THR A 1096 -15.72 -16.08 -17.72
CA THR A 1096 -14.84 -15.22 -18.53
C THR A 1096 -15.25 -13.75 -18.61
N TRP A 1097 -16.37 -13.34 -18.01
CA TRP A 1097 -16.98 -12.00 -18.23
C TRP A 1097 -17.45 -11.26 -16.99
N LEU A 1098 -17.28 -11.82 -15.78
CA LEU A 1098 -17.61 -11.15 -14.53
C LEU A 1098 -16.32 -10.84 -13.76
N SER A 1099 -15.58 -9.83 -14.20
CA SER A 1099 -14.45 -9.30 -13.44
C SER A 1099 -14.95 -8.71 -12.12
N ALA A 1100 -14.53 -9.28 -11.00
CA ALA A 1100 -14.80 -8.76 -9.65
C ALA A 1100 -14.04 -7.44 -9.34
N GLY A 1101 -13.60 -6.69 -10.35
CA GLY A 1101 -12.81 -5.47 -10.20
C GLY A 1101 -13.59 -4.25 -9.69
N ARG A 1102 -14.92 -4.21 -9.87
CA ARG A 1102 -15.80 -3.11 -9.43
C ARG A 1102 -16.69 -3.44 -8.23
N VAL A 1103 -16.35 -4.45 -7.44
CA VAL A 1103 -17.23 -4.84 -6.34
C VAL A 1103 -16.80 -4.10 -5.07
N GLN A 1104 -17.38 -2.91 -4.84
CA GLN A 1104 -17.39 -2.31 -3.51
C GLN A 1104 -17.89 -3.38 -2.52
N THR A 1105 -17.28 -3.52 -1.33
CA THR A 1105 -17.66 -4.51 -0.30
C THR A 1105 -19.18 -4.72 -0.11
N PRO A 1106 -20.07 -3.69 -0.16
CA PRO A 1106 -21.52 -3.90 -0.14
C PRO A 1106 -22.10 -4.66 -1.35
N VAL A 1107 -21.54 -4.50 -2.55
CA VAL A 1107 -21.96 -5.26 -3.75
C VAL A 1107 -21.48 -6.70 -3.66
N LEU A 1108 -20.35 -6.96 -2.98
CA LEU A 1108 -19.85 -8.32 -2.72
C LEU A 1108 -20.75 -9.00 -1.68
N GLY A 1109 -21.19 -8.23 -0.67
CA GLY A 1109 -22.25 -8.64 0.24
C GLY A 1109 -23.55 -8.97 -0.49
N TRP A 1110 -24.01 -8.10 -1.39
CA TRP A 1110 -25.22 -8.36 -2.20
C TRP A 1110 -25.06 -9.53 -3.16
N VAL A 1111 -23.88 -9.73 -3.79
CA VAL A 1111 -23.59 -10.88 -4.66
C VAL A 1111 -23.48 -12.15 -3.84
N ILE A 1112 -22.84 -12.13 -2.66
CA ILE A 1112 -22.79 -13.27 -1.74
C ILE A 1112 -24.20 -13.57 -1.24
N GLU A 1113 -24.98 -12.57 -0.86
CA GLU A 1113 -26.36 -12.71 -0.40
C GLU A 1113 -27.26 -13.23 -1.53
N ARG A 1114 -27.09 -12.77 -2.77
CA ARG A 1114 -27.76 -13.31 -3.97
C ARG A 1114 -27.28 -14.70 -4.35
N THR A 1115 -26.00 -15.00 -4.14
CA THR A 1115 -25.41 -16.32 -4.40
C THR A 1115 -25.81 -17.30 -3.31
N ASP A 1116 -25.95 -16.86 -2.08
CA ASP A 1116 -26.43 -17.63 -0.93
C ASP A 1116 -27.96 -17.78 -1.01
N GLU A 1117 -28.72 -16.78 -1.45
CA GLU A 1117 -30.13 -16.92 -1.87
C GLU A 1117 -30.24 -17.92 -3.03
N TYR A 1118 -29.34 -17.86 -4.02
CA TYR A 1118 -29.29 -18.80 -5.15
C TYR A 1118 -28.92 -20.23 -4.74
N LYS A 1119 -27.97 -20.38 -3.80
CA LYS A 1119 -27.60 -21.67 -3.19
C LYS A 1119 -28.71 -22.20 -2.29
N ARG A 1120 -29.39 -21.34 -1.53
CA ARG A 1120 -30.58 -21.67 -0.72
C ARG A 1120 -31.79 -22.04 -1.57
N THR A 1121 -31.85 -21.62 -2.83
CA THR A 1121 -32.95 -21.94 -3.77
C THR A 1121 -32.72 -23.20 -4.59
N THR A 1122 -31.59 -23.90 -4.42
CA THR A 1122 -31.30 -25.14 -5.17
C THR A 1122 -30.88 -26.28 -4.24
N TYR A 1123 -31.84 -27.09 -3.80
CA TYR A 1123 -31.59 -28.40 -3.20
C TYR A 1123 -31.91 -29.51 -4.22
N HIS A 1124 -31.02 -30.51 -4.34
CA HIS A 1124 -31.37 -31.75 -5.03
C HIS A 1124 -32.18 -32.62 -4.07
N ALA A 1125 -33.51 -32.52 -4.09
CA ALA A 1125 -34.37 -33.30 -3.20
C ALA A 1125 -34.47 -34.79 -3.61
N ALA A 1126 -34.45 -35.10 -4.92
CA ALA A 1126 -34.48 -36.48 -5.40
C ALA A 1126 -33.91 -36.65 -6.81
N ARG A 1127 -33.40 -37.85 -7.11
CA ARG A 1127 -33.00 -38.33 -8.43
C ARG A 1127 -34.03 -39.35 -8.92
N VAL A 1128 -34.71 -39.04 -10.03
CA VAL A 1128 -35.71 -39.92 -10.63
C VAL A 1128 -35.14 -40.60 -11.88
N GLN A 1129 -35.14 -41.93 -11.94
CA GLN A 1129 -34.80 -42.73 -13.11
C GLN A 1129 -36.02 -43.52 -13.58
N THR A 1130 -36.23 -43.58 -14.90
CA THR A 1130 -37.33 -44.33 -15.50
C THR A 1130 -36.80 -45.34 -16.50
N ASN A 1131 -37.33 -46.56 -16.45
CA ASN A 1131 -37.17 -47.59 -17.47
C ASN A 1131 -38.56 -47.95 -18.01
N ALA A 1132 -38.63 -48.78 -19.06
CA ALA A 1132 -39.85 -49.01 -19.85
C ALA A 1132 -41.12 -49.26 -19.01
N ASP A 1133 -40.99 -49.95 -17.87
CA ASP A 1133 -42.10 -50.34 -17.00
C ASP A 1133 -41.90 -49.99 -15.51
N THR A 1134 -40.88 -49.17 -15.16
CA THR A 1134 -40.53 -48.86 -13.75
C THR A 1134 -40.00 -47.45 -13.54
N LEU A 1135 -40.34 -46.83 -12.40
CA LEU A 1135 -39.90 -45.50 -11.99
C LEU A 1135 -39.21 -45.58 -10.62
N THR A 1136 -37.95 -45.19 -10.54
CA THR A 1136 -37.10 -45.23 -9.35
C THR A 1136 -36.80 -43.81 -8.89
N ILE A 1137 -37.04 -43.49 -7.62
CA ILE A 1137 -36.80 -42.16 -7.01
C ILE A 1137 -35.82 -42.34 -5.85
N GLU A 1138 -34.64 -41.72 -5.92
CA GLU A 1138 -33.63 -41.69 -4.86
C GLU A 1138 -33.58 -40.30 -4.23
N THR A 1139 -34.00 -40.15 -2.97
CA THR A 1139 -33.87 -38.90 -2.21
C THR A 1139 -32.51 -38.84 -1.50
N LEU A 1140 -31.84 -37.68 -1.48
CA LEU A 1140 -30.47 -37.58 -0.93
C LEU A 1140 -30.42 -37.55 0.61
N THR A 1141 -31.52 -37.18 1.28
CA THR A 1141 -31.76 -37.30 2.74
C THR A 1141 -33.27 -37.28 3.00
N PRO A 1142 -33.97 -38.44 3.00
CA PRO A 1142 -35.37 -38.48 3.44
C PRO A 1142 -35.49 -38.36 4.97
N PRO A 1143 -36.60 -37.79 5.49
CA PRO A 1143 -36.93 -37.88 6.91
C PRO A 1143 -36.98 -39.34 7.39
N PRO A 1144 -36.57 -39.64 8.63
CA PRO A 1144 -36.76 -40.98 9.19
C PRO A 1144 -38.24 -41.39 9.09
N ASN A 1145 -38.50 -42.64 8.68
CA ASN A 1145 -39.85 -43.25 8.57
C ASN A 1145 -40.73 -42.84 7.37
N ILE A 1146 -40.20 -42.17 6.34
CA ILE A 1146 -41.01 -41.79 5.17
C ILE A 1146 -41.52 -42.99 4.33
N GLU A 1147 -40.72 -44.06 4.20
CA GLU A 1147 -41.11 -45.27 3.45
C GLU A 1147 -42.34 -45.98 4.05
N PRO A 1148 -42.36 -46.32 5.37
CA PRO A 1148 -43.55 -46.88 6.02
C PRO A 1148 -44.81 -46.04 5.86
N ILE A 1149 -44.68 -44.71 5.91
CA ILE A 1149 -45.80 -43.77 5.76
C ILE A 1149 -46.37 -43.86 4.33
N LEU A 1150 -45.52 -43.80 3.30
CA LEU A 1150 -45.94 -43.89 1.91
C LEU A 1150 -46.56 -45.26 1.57
N GLU A 1151 -46.03 -46.36 2.11
CA GLU A 1151 -46.62 -47.69 1.92
C GLU A 1151 -48.02 -47.81 2.54
N LYS A 1152 -48.22 -47.23 3.74
CA LYS A 1152 -49.51 -47.18 4.40
C LYS A 1152 -50.52 -46.33 3.62
N ILE A 1153 -50.09 -45.23 3.01
CA ILE A 1153 -50.92 -44.39 2.12
C ILE A 1153 -51.24 -45.11 0.81
N ALA A 1154 -50.26 -45.82 0.23
CA ALA A 1154 -50.46 -46.58 -1.00
C ALA A 1154 -51.48 -47.72 -0.82
N THR A 1155 -51.54 -48.31 0.38
CA THR A 1155 -52.43 -49.44 0.69
C THR A 1155 -53.80 -49.00 1.21
N GLN A 1156 -53.87 -47.97 2.07
CA GLN A 1156 -55.12 -47.52 2.71
C GLN A 1156 -55.74 -46.28 2.04
N GLY A 1157 -55.03 -45.64 1.10
CA GLY A 1157 -55.49 -44.48 0.35
C GLY A 1157 -55.51 -43.18 1.19
N PRO A 1158 -56.23 -42.14 0.74
CA PRO A 1158 -56.20 -40.80 1.34
C PRO A 1158 -56.71 -40.71 2.79
N ASN A 1159 -57.30 -41.77 3.32
CA ASN A 1159 -57.85 -41.83 4.68
C ASN A 1159 -56.98 -42.65 5.65
N ALA A 1160 -55.72 -42.92 5.29
CA ALA A 1160 -54.78 -43.60 6.19
C ALA A 1160 -54.62 -42.84 7.52
N THR A 1161 -54.64 -43.59 8.63
CA THR A 1161 -54.43 -43.08 9.99
C THR A 1161 -53.04 -43.46 10.51
N PHE A 1162 -52.39 -42.53 11.22
CA PHE A 1162 -51.04 -42.67 11.76
C PHE A 1162 -51.00 -42.38 13.25
N THR A 1163 -50.17 -43.12 14.00
CA THR A 1163 -49.87 -42.77 15.39
C THR A 1163 -48.79 -41.67 15.44
N PRO A 1164 -48.68 -40.91 16.54
CA PRO A 1164 -47.62 -39.90 16.69
C PRO A 1164 -46.21 -40.49 16.56
N GLU A 1165 -46.03 -41.75 16.96
CA GLU A 1165 -44.76 -42.47 16.87
C GLU A 1165 -44.43 -42.89 15.43
N GLU A 1166 -45.44 -43.21 14.61
CA GLU A 1166 -45.26 -43.52 13.18
C GLU A 1166 -44.82 -42.28 12.37
N LEU A 1167 -45.31 -41.08 12.74
CA LEU A 1167 -44.97 -39.83 12.04
C LEU A 1167 -43.66 -39.18 12.53
N GLY A 1168 -43.26 -39.41 13.78
CA GLY A 1168 -42.03 -38.81 14.34
C GLY A 1168 -42.05 -37.28 14.26
N GLU A 1169 -41.05 -36.69 13.60
CA GLU A 1169 -40.94 -35.24 13.37
C GLU A 1169 -41.97 -34.70 12.36
N LEU A 1170 -42.53 -35.57 11.50
CA LEU A 1170 -43.53 -35.18 10.49
C LEU A 1170 -44.93 -34.96 11.09
N LYS A 1171 -45.17 -35.28 12.36
CA LYS A 1171 -46.46 -35.02 13.02
C LYS A 1171 -46.82 -33.53 13.04
N ASP A 1172 -45.80 -32.67 13.01
CA ASP A 1172 -45.92 -31.22 13.06
C ASP A 1172 -46.00 -30.59 11.65
N SER A 1173 -45.95 -31.42 10.58
CA SER A 1173 -46.14 -30.95 9.20
C SER A 1173 -47.62 -30.64 8.92
N PRO A 1174 -47.93 -29.53 8.22
CA PRO A 1174 -49.29 -29.20 7.75
C PRO A 1174 -49.87 -30.21 6.75
N LEU A 1175 -49.10 -31.21 6.30
CA LEU A 1175 -49.59 -32.32 5.49
C LEU A 1175 -50.36 -33.36 6.31
N PHE A 1176 -50.26 -33.33 7.65
CA PHE A 1176 -51.00 -34.19 8.56
C PHE A 1176 -51.92 -33.38 9.48
N GLN A 1177 -53.06 -33.96 9.85
CA GLN A 1177 -54.06 -33.34 10.70
C GLN A 1177 -54.44 -34.27 11.86
N PRO A 1178 -54.31 -33.83 13.12
CA PRO A 1178 -54.66 -34.63 14.28
C PRO A 1178 -56.17 -34.86 14.37
N GLN A 1179 -56.56 -36.01 14.93
CA GLN A 1179 -57.93 -36.44 15.19
C GLN A 1179 -58.20 -36.46 16.70
N ASP A 1180 -59.49 -36.41 17.07
CA ASP A 1180 -59.92 -36.36 18.48
C ASP A 1180 -59.51 -37.60 19.30
N ASP A 1181 -59.16 -38.71 18.64
CA ASP A 1181 -58.72 -39.96 19.26
C ASP A 1181 -57.19 -40.06 19.45
N GLY A 1182 -56.44 -39.00 19.10
CA GLY A 1182 -54.98 -38.93 19.23
C GLY A 1182 -54.19 -39.47 18.04
N THR A 1183 -54.86 -39.90 16.96
CA THR A 1183 -54.23 -40.29 15.69
C THR A 1183 -54.15 -39.12 14.71
N TYR A 1184 -53.42 -39.29 13.61
CA TYR A 1184 -53.24 -38.29 12.55
C TYR A 1184 -53.74 -38.84 11.21
N THR A 1185 -54.33 -38.00 10.37
CA THR A 1185 -54.67 -38.33 8.98
C THR A 1185 -54.05 -37.33 8.02
N LEU A 1186 -54.06 -37.61 6.71
CA LEU A 1186 -53.64 -36.62 5.72
C LEU A 1186 -54.56 -35.39 5.75
N SER A 1187 -53.97 -34.20 5.69
CA SER A 1187 -54.74 -32.96 5.56
C SER A 1187 -55.45 -32.91 4.19
N GLU A 1188 -56.49 -32.08 4.06
CA GLU A 1188 -57.20 -31.93 2.79
C GLU A 1188 -56.27 -31.47 1.65
N HIS A 1189 -55.23 -30.70 1.97
CA HIS A 1189 -54.20 -30.33 1.01
C HIS A 1189 -53.38 -31.54 0.55
N ALA A 1190 -52.94 -32.38 1.50
CA ALA A 1190 -52.20 -33.60 1.20
C ALA A 1190 -53.04 -34.65 0.44
N LYS A 1191 -54.33 -34.79 0.76
CA LYS A 1191 -55.27 -35.66 0.02
C LYS A 1191 -55.46 -35.18 -1.42
N ARG A 1192 -55.54 -33.86 -1.62
CA ARG A 1192 -55.66 -33.26 -2.95
C ARG A 1192 -54.40 -33.47 -3.79
N LEU A 1193 -53.22 -33.28 -3.20
CA LEU A 1193 -51.94 -33.62 -3.83
C LEU A 1193 -51.86 -35.10 -4.20
N LEU A 1194 -52.28 -35.99 -3.30
CA LEU A 1194 -52.33 -37.43 -3.57
C LEU A 1194 -53.31 -37.78 -4.71
N GLN A 1195 -54.43 -37.08 -4.84
CA GLN A 1195 -55.40 -37.28 -5.94
C GLN A 1195 -54.93 -36.71 -7.28
N GLU A 1196 -54.37 -35.51 -7.29
CA GLU A 1196 -53.99 -34.79 -8.51
C GLU A 1196 -52.62 -35.26 -9.06
N GLU A 1197 -51.68 -35.58 -8.18
CA GLU A 1197 -50.28 -35.84 -8.51
C GLU A 1197 -49.77 -37.21 -8.01
N GLY A 1198 -50.62 -38.01 -7.36
CA GLY A 1198 -50.28 -39.34 -6.87
C GLY A 1198 -49.30 -39.34 -5.69
N LEU A 1199 -48.79 -40.52 -5.34
CA LEU A 1199 -47.81 -40.69 -4.26
C LEU A 1199 -46.52 -39.88 -4.47
N ILE A 1200 -46.20 -39.55 -5.72
CA ILE A 1200 -45.00 -38.77 -6.08
C ILE A 1200 -45.15 -37.31 -5.66
N GLY A 1201 -46.30 -36.68 -5.93
CA GLY A 1201 -46.55 -35.31 -5.50
C GLY A 1201 -46.56 -35.19 -3.97
N LEU A 1202 -47.15 -36.18 -3.30
CA LEU A 1202 -47.16 -36.22 -1.84
C LEU A 1202 -45.76 -36.47 -1.23
N LEU A 1203 -44.96 -37.36 -1.82
CA LEU A 1203 -43.58 -37.60 -1.40
C LEU A 1203 -42.72 -36.34 -1.52
N LEU A 1204 -42.85 -35.61 -2.63
CA LEU A 1204 -42.11 -34.36 -2.84
C LEU A 1204 -42.49 -33.31 -1.79
N ALA A 1205 -43.78 -33.19 -1.46
CA ALA A 1205 -44.26 -32.29 -0.41
C ALA A 1205 -43.71 -32.69 0.97
N LEU A 1206 -43.71 -33.98 1.30
CA LEU A 1206 -43.17 -34.50 2.58
C LEU A 1206 -41.66 -34.31 2.71
N THR A 1207 -40.90 -34.28 1.59
CA THR A 1207 -39.45 -34.01 1.59
C THR A 1207 -39.09 -32.53 1.59
N GLN A 1208 -40.03 -31.62 1.32
CA GLN A 1208 -39.79 -30.17 1.35
C GLN A 1208 -40.06 -29.54 2.72
N GLU A 1209 -40.82 -30.20 3.57
CA GLU A 1209 -41.18 -29.70 4.91
C GLU A 1209 -40.41 -30.33 6.08
N GLY A 1210 -39.56 -31.33 5.81
CA GLY A 1210 -38.66 -31.98 6.79
C GLY A 1210 -37.25 -31.41 6.78
#